data_AF-A0A5Q2TT27-F1
#
_entry.id   AF-A0A5Q2TT27-F1
#
_cell.length_a   1.000
_cell.length_b   1.000
_cell.length_c   1.000
_cell.angle_alpha   90.00
_cell.angle_beta   90.00
_cell.angle_gamma   90.00
#
_symmetry.space_group_name_H-M   'P 1'
#
loop_
_entity.id
_entity.type
_entity.pdbx_description
1 polymer ?
#
loop_
_entity_poly.entity_id
_entity_poly.type
_entity_poly.pdbx_seq_one_letter_code
_entity_poly.pdbx_strand_id
1 'polypeptide(L)'
;MLLAVNVTLFSFTPVIQVNAEANPVSEVRTASSDRTEPIVTVGPAGKTLLANEEKTTIGPGIQLSSFERYDARGWLNGEVMTIDLSDDSVSADLLYPGVVTGARPLYEMAKQAGAVGGVNGDFFDINRTNAPLGTMIQDGELVKGPQGSHTLTAGVNEKGLGEITNIFLDGIVQLPNGDLPLDALNQSSIPKDRIGLYTSVWGVEARPNGGSSVYEVTVRDGEVVEVSDQVGQGQIEENTFVLVGREDGASQLKDLSVGDEVSISYAPKVDSDMLMKFAIGGNVKLVDNGEVIENLNDSTTAPRTAVGFSEDGKTMILALIDGRQMDSRGMTYKELAELMKEHGAYQALNIDGGGSSTMVARMPGYEDAEVVNNPSDGSQRAVPNGIGIFAEAGSGELTNFAIETVLNSEYSNRIFPGLSRSFVGRGHDENYSPVDVEGISWQALPGDVGFFDEDGIFYAKKPGQAVAEAQIKMAKGTSEITVLGELERIETTQSYLGLEMGREGKFSVIGYDKDGYSAPIEGRDIQIEYDETVIMVEEFENGIFSVEPLQDGGSTTISVTVQEKETHVPVTIGLAAEGISGFETSEGWTATKYPSSVGTSMEVVPGRDGSSVQLNYDFSTTTSTRAAYLQASPRIELPGDVQKIGLWVNGDGNGAWLRTVIEDASGTNYTLTLASQVNWTGWKYVETTLPEGIQYPVKLWRIYPVETNPNEQYTGQLIFDDLTVEVPPSIEIHDQNTVEGDPLIIQNDTLGEDRWKFAVLSDSQFVAKNPNSSQVKMARESLQQIVAENPDFLVINGDLVDTAWEEDFVFAEQVLEEEVGDKFPIYYTPGNHEITGSGNLDNFLAVFGENRYNFDHKGTRFILLDSSTGSFRTSDFDQLIELRESLNDAATDPSINNVVVFGHHPTSDPLPTNNSQLSDRKEAELIENWLTDFREMSEGKGSIYISGHAHTVNLERVEGVPYMVVGSAGKAPYGSPENGGFYAWNMFGVDPTPIPDKAAGPEHAADNSKVKGTEWIQAEVRPLLESITLDAPEALTAGDIVQLSATGHQQGGLEFPLRYPASVIWEASENVFVGTGSKLVKAENSGKYAAIFDTATNELKALAAAEISIKITSNNAEVIENITIE
;
A
#
# COMPACT_ATOMS: atom_id res chain seq x y z
N MET A 1 -23.94 -34.42 65.57
CA MET A 1 -25.22 -33.69 65.48
C MET A 1 -25.03 -32.69 64.34
N LEU A 2 -25.96 -32.71 63.37
CA LEU A 2 -25.96 -32.10 62.03
C LEU A 2 -25.49 -30.62 61.98
N LEU A 3 -24.98 -30.05 60.88
CA LEU A 3 -25.37 -30.18 59.46
C LEU A 3 -24.17 -30.08 58.49
N ALA A 4 -24.32 -30.76 57.35
CA ALA A 4 -23.52 -30.70 56.14
C ALA A 4 -24.30 -29.97 55.02
N VAL A 5 -23.60 -29.41 54.03
CA VAL A 5 -24.01 -29.42 52.62
C VAL A 5 -22.75 -29.52 51.72
N ASN A 6 -22.69 -30.61 50.95
CA ASN A 6 -21.88 -30.84 49.74
C ASN A 6 -22.60 -30.26 48.52
N VAL A 7 -21.88 -29.89 47.45
CA VAL A 7 -22.18 -30.36 46.07
C VAL A 7 -20.85 -30.51 45.28
N THR A 8 -20.89 -31.45 44.34
CA THR A 8 -19.85 -32.27 43.71
C THR A 8 -19.60 -31.85 42.24
N LEU A 9 -18.44 -32.29 41.71
CA LEU A 9 -18.03 -32.35 40.29
C LEU A 9 -19.05 -33.00 39.32
N PHE A 10 -18.96 -32.63 38.03
CA PHE A 10 -18.91 -33.42 36.76
C PHE A 10 -18.96 -32.39 35.59
N SER A 11 -18.44 -32.51 34.36
CA SER A 11 -17.73 -33.51 33.54
C SER A 11 -17.35 -32.82 32.22
N PHE A 12 -16.21 -33.18 31.62
CA PHE A 12 -15.77 -32.75 30.27
C PHE A 12 -16.57 -33.41 29.13
N THR A 13 -16.84 -32.67 28.05
CA THR A 13 -17.01 -33.13 26.64
C THR A 13 -17.16 -31.91 25.68
N PRO A 14 -16.95 -32.07 24.36
CA PRO A 14 -15.81 -31.60 23.57
C PRO A 14 -15.99 -30.22 22.91
N VAL A 15 -14.87 -29.54 22.59
CA VAL A 15 -14.85 -28.31 21.78
C VAL A 15 -14.99 -28.69 20.30
N ILE A 16 -16.05 -28.18 19.67
CA ILE A 16 -16.32 -28.28 18.24
C ILE A 16 -15.70 -27.04 17.58
N GLN A 17 -14.82 -27.27 16.59
CA GLN A 17 -14.36 -26.29 15.61
C GLN A 17 -15.57 -25.64 14.92
N VAL A 18 -15.64 -24.31 14.95
CA VAL A 18 -16.44 -23.51 14.02
C VAL A 18 -15.48 -22.52 13.37
N ASN A 19 -15.35 -22.65 12.05
CA ASN A 19 -14.61 -21.75 11.17
C ASN A 19 -15.07 -20.30 11.39
N ALA A 20 -14.14 -19.43 11.78
CA ALA A 20 -14.30 -17.99 11.63
C ALA A 20 -13.68 -17.60 10.29
N GLU A 21 -14.51 -17.07 9.39
CA GLU A 21 -14.09 -16.50 8.13
C GLU A 21 -13.20 -15.27 8.35
N ALA A 22 -12.18 -15.16 7.51
CA ALA A 22 -11.19 -14.10 7.50
C ALA A 22 -11.84 -12.72 7.31
N ASN A 23 -11.48 -11.77 8.17
CA ASN A 23 -11.63 -10.35 7.89
C ASN A 23 -10.24 -9.77 7.60
N PRO A 24 -10.06 -9.00 6.53
CA PRO A 24 -8.77 -8.56 6.01
C PRO A 24 -8.30 -7.26 6.68
N VAL A 25 -7.06 -6.89 6.35
CA VAL A 25 -6.36 -5.62 6.61
C VAL A 25 -5.57 -5.56 7.92
N SER A 26 -4.28 -5.94 7.84
CA SER A 26 -3.24 -5.47 8.76
C SER A 26 -1.86 -5.50 8.06
N GLU A 27 -1.26 -4.34 7.85
CA GLU A 27 0.17 -4.12 7.54
C GLU A 27 0.74 -3.27 8.70
N VAL A 28 1.78 -3.63 9.47
CA VAL A 28 3.21 -4.00 9.22
C VAL A 28 4.07 -2.75 8.93
N ARG A 29 4.84 -2.21 9.90
CA ARG A 29 6.21 -2.54 10.41
C ARG A 29 7.40 -2.00 9.55
N THR A 30 7.88 -0.79 9.88
CA THR A 30 9.18 -0.42 10.52
C THR A 30 10.51 -0.45 9.78
N ALA A 31 11.26 0.65 9.93
CA ALA A 31 12.51 1.00 9.26
C ALA A 31 13.71 1.15 10.22
N SER A 32 14.90 0.68 9.84
CA SER A 32 16.10 1.52 9.53
C SER A 32 17.41 0.72 9.59
N SER A 33 18.16 0.67 8.47
CA SER A 33 19.62 0.71 8.49
C SER A 33 20.16 1.37 7.21
N ASP A 34 21.35 1.98 7.32
CA ASP A 34 22.11 2.76 6.33
C ASP A 34 21.62 2.64 4.86
N ARG A 35 20.94 3.68 4.36
CA ARG A 35 20.52 3.82 2.96
C ARG A 35 21.76 3.89 2.06
N THR A 36 22.21 2.75 1.55
CA THR A 36 23.11 2.74 0.39
C THR A 36 22.32 3.18 -0.85
N GLU A 37 22.90 4.07 -1.65
CA GLU A 37 22.31 4.56 -2.91
C GLU A 37 21.71 3.40 -3.73
N PRO A 38 20.56 3.61 -4.41
CA PRO A 38 19.93 2.56 -5.19
C PRO A 38 20.88 2.07 -6.29
N ILE A 39 21.29 0.81 -6.16
CA ILE A 39 22.12 0.13 -7.15
C ILE A 39 21.18 -0.38 -8.24
N VAL A 40 21.35 0.14 -9.46
CA VAL A 40 20.73 -0.48 -10.64
C VAL A 40 21.38 -1.84 -10.85
N THR A 41 20.70 -2.91 -10.46
CA THR A 41 21.11 -4.27 -10.76
C THR A 41 20.56 -4.65 -12.13
N VAL A 42 21.46 -5.05 -13.03
CA VAL A 42 21.08 -5.52 -14.36
C VAL A 42 20.74 -7.00 -14.27
N GLY A 43 19.45 -7.29 -14.13
CA GLY A 43 18.89 -8.61 -14.31
C GLY A 43 18.76 -8.97 -15.81
N PRO A 44 19.00 -10.22 -16.24
CA PRO A 44 18.87 -10.68 -17.62
C PRO A 44 17.47 -10.62 -18.27
N ALA A 45 16.53 -9.84 -17.74
CA ALA A 45 15.31 -9.40 -18.44
C ALA A 45 14.99 -7.91 -18.26
N GLY A 46 15.78 -7.15 -17.50
CA GLY A 46 15.53 -5.73 -17.26
C GLY A 46 16.49 -5.14 -16.22
N LYS A 47 16.62 -3.82 -16.26
CA LYS A 47 17.21 -3.07 -15.16
C LYS A 47 16.24 -3.15 -13.97
N THR A 48 16.74 -3.34 -12.76
CA THR A 48 15.95 -3.37 -11.53
C THR A 48 16.40 -2.23 -10.62
N LEU A 49 15.44 -1.59 -9.96
CA LEU A 49 15.66 -0.55 -8.96
C LEU A 49 15.56 -1.16 -7.57
N LEU A 50 16.57 -0.92 -6.73
CA LEU A 50 16.51 -1.23 -5.30
C LEU A 50 15.80 -0.07 -4.60
N ALA A 51 14.55 -0.26 -4.19
CA ALA A 51 13.76 0.78 -3.53
C ALA A 51 14.16 0.91 -2.05
N ASN A 52 14.36 -0.22 -1.37
CA ASN A 52 14.78 -0.27 0.01
C ASN A 52 15.68 -1.50 0.27
N GLU A 53 16.63 -1.38 1.19
CA GLU A 53 17.44 -2.50 1.68
C GLU A 53 17.85 -2.24 3.13
N GLU A 54 17.56 -3.18 4.02
CA GLU A 54 18.01 -3.17 5.41
C GLU A 54 18.94 -4.36 5.65
N LYS A 55 20.10 -4.10 6.23
CA LYS A 55 21.06 -5.14 6.65
C LYS A 55 21.20 -5.19 8.16
N THR A 56 21.03 -6.39 8.72
CA THR A 56 21.08 -6.63 10.16
C THR A 56 21.99 -7.82 10.46
N THR A 57 22.99 -7.62 11.31
CA THR A 57 23.81 -8.72 11.84
C THR A 57 23.05 -9.38 12.98
N ILE A 58 22.70 -10.67 12.81
CA ILE A 58 21.88 -11.42 13.78
C ILE A 58 22.69 -12.47 14.57
N GLY A 59 23.98 -12.62 14.24
CA GLY A 59 24.91 -13.53 14.90
C GLY A 59 26.33 -13.38 14.34
N PRO A 60 27.36 -13.99 14.96
CA PRO A 60 28.71 -14.04 14.41
C PRO A 60 28.68 -14.62 13.01
N GLY A 61 29.23 -13.91 12.02
CA GLY A 61 29.23 -14.39 10.63
C GLY A 61 27.86 -14.56 9.96
N ILE A 62 26.77 -14.05 10.56
CA ILE A 62 25.40 -14.17 10.04
C ILE A 62 24.80 -12.78 9.81
N GLN A 63 24.51 -12.47 8.56
CA GLN A 63 23.86 -11.21 8.15
C GLN A 63 22.55 -11.50 7.43
N LEU A 64 21.49 -10.86 7.88
CA LEU A 64 20.19 -10.81 7.22
C LEU A 64 20.10 -9.52 6.40
N SER A 65 19.63 -9.62 5.16
CA SER A 65 19.32 -8.50 4.29
C SER A 65 17.86 -8.59 3.87
N SER A 66 17.05 -7.62 4.23
CA SER A 66 15.67 -7.48 3.75
C SER A 66 15.67 -6.44 2.63
N PHE A 67 15.01 -6.70 1.51
CA PHE A 67 15.01 -5.79 0.38
C PHE A 67 13.65 -5.67 -0.30
N GLU A 68 13.47 -4.51 -0.92
CA GLU A 68 12.38 -4.22 -1.83
C GLU A 68 12.96 -3.77 -3.17
N ARG A 69 12.53 -4.43 -4.24
CA ARG A 69 12.95 -4.18 -5.61
C ARG A 69 11.76 -3.84 -6.49
N TYR A 70 11.99 -2.98 -7.47
CA TYR A 70 11.01 -2.58 -8.48
C TYR A 70 11.59 -2.76 -9.88
N ASP A 71 10.84 -3.45 -10.74
CA ASP A 71 11.21 -3.62 -12.15
C ASP A 71 9.99 -3.45 -13.07
N ALA A 72 10.20 -3.55 -14.38
CA ALA A 72 9.12 -3.43 -15.37
C ALA A 72 7.96 -4.44 -15.16
N ARG A 73 8.21 -5.59 -14.51
CA ARG A 73 7.21 -6.61 -14.18
C ARG A 73 6.49 -6.33 -12.85
N GLY A 74 7.01 -5.45 -11.99
CA GLY A 74 6.38 -4.98 -10.75
C GLY A 74 7.26 -5.14 -9.51
N TRP A 75 6.64 -4.99 -8.33
CA TRP A 75 7.29 -5.05 -7.02
C TRP A 75 7.75 -6.47 -6.62
N LEU A 76 8.85 -6.53 -5.88
CA LEU A 76 9.48 -7.72 -5.36
C LEU A 76 10.04 -7.47 -3.96
N ASN A 77 9.53 -8.21 -2.98
CA ASN A 77 10.06 -8.21 -1.62
C ASN A 77 10.74 -9.54 -1.33
N GLY A 78 11.82 -9.51 -0.55
CA GLY A 78 12.47 -10.73 -0.11
C GLY A 78 13.61 -10.51 0.88
N GLU A 79 14.12 -11.62 1.39
CA GLU A 79 15.15 -11.68 2.41
C GLU A 79 16.29 -12.59 1.95
N VAL A 80 17.52 -12.16 2.21
CA VAL A 80 18.72 -12.93 1.96
C VAL A 80 19.54 -13.00 3.24
N MET A 81 19.77 -14.22 3.71
CA MET A 81 20.65 -14.49 4.85
C MET A 81 21.97 -15.06 4.33
N THR A 82 23.08 -14.41 4.68
CA THR A 82 24.44 -14.88 4.38
C THR A 82 25.09 -15.39 5.66
N ILE A 83 25.70 -16.57 5.58
CA ILE A 83 26.23 -17.32 6.70
C ILE A 83 27.67 -17.73 6.40
N ASP A 84 28.63 -17.34 7.25
CA ASP A 84 30.01 -17.78 7.21
C ASP A 84 30.17 -19.14 7.92
N LEU A 85 30.21 -20.22 7.13
CA LEU A 85 30.43 -21.58 7.60
C LEU A 85 31.90 -21.85 7.99
N SER A 86 32.82 -20.91 7.76
CA SER A 86 34.21 -21.03 8.23
C SER A 86 34.42 -20.53 9.66
N ASP A 87 33.40 -19.89 10.23
CA ASP A 87 33.34 -19.59 11.65
C ASP A 87 32.89 -20.84 12.42
N ASP A 88 33.78 -21.37 13.27
CA ASP A 88 33.50 -22.57 14.08
C ASP A 88 32.33 -22.36 15.07
N SER A 89 31.95 -21.10 15.34
CA SER A 89 30.80 -20.79 16.18
C SER A 89 29.46 -20.89 15.46
N VAL A 90 29.45 -21.12 14.14
CA VAL A 90 28.25 -21.19 13.31
C VAL A 90 28.09 -22.58 12.72
N SER A 91 26.86 -23.08 12.71
CA SER A 91 26.53 -24.31 12.01
C SER A 91 25.13 -24.25 11.41
N ALA A 92 24.87 -25.13 10.45
CA ALA A 92 23.54 -25.36 9.92
C ALA A 92 23.16 -26.83 10.12
N ASP A 93 21.87 -27.08 10.36
CA ASP A 93 21.33 -28.43 10.51
C ASP A 93 19.83 -28.47 10.15
N LEU A 94 19.26 -29.67 10.13
CA LEU A 94 17.87 -29.93 9.78
C LEU A 94 16.91 -29.49 10.89
N LEU A 95 15.94 -28.65 10.55
CA LEU A 95 14.73 -28.42 11.35
C LEU A 95 13.64 -29.39 10.88
N TYR A 96 13.05 -30.16 11.79
CA TYR A 96 11.86 -30.97 11.50
C TYR A 96 11.16 -31.38 12.81
N PRO A 97 9.89 -31.84 12.79
CA PRO A 97 9.12 -32.14 14.01
C PRO A 97 9.57 -33.39 14.80
N GLY A 98 10.68 -34.04 14.42
CA GLY A 98 11.14 -35.32 14.98
C GLY A 98 10.53 -36.56 14.31
N VAL A 99 9.52 -36.39 13.46
CA VAL A 99 8.96 -37.45 12.61
C VAL A 99 8.76 -36.95 11.18
N VAL A 100 8.98 -37.84 10.21
CA VAL A 100 8.99 -37.56 8.76
C VAL A 100 7.61 -37.15 8.25
N THR A 101 6.53 -37.72 8.79
CA THR A 101 5.15 -37.39 8.38
C THR A 101 4.53 -36.25 9.22
N GLY A 102 5.34 -35.57 10.04
CA GLY A 102 4.91 -34.40 10.79
C GLY A 102 5.13 -33.12 10.00
N ALA A 103 4.30 -32.11 10.24
CA ALA A 103 4.52 -30.75 9.73
C ALA A 103 4.19 -29.73 10.82
N ARG A 104 4.99 -28.67 10.92
CA ARG A 104 4.79 -27.56 11.85
C ARG A 104 5.19 -26.23 11.20
N PRO A 105 4.63 -25.11 11.65
CA PRO A 105 5.16 -23.78 11.32
C PRO A 105 6.68 -23.73 11.54
N LEU A 106 7.42 -23.10 10.63
CA LEU A 106 8.89 -23.04 10.68
C LEU A 106 9.37 -22.38 11.98
N TYR A 107 8.70 -21.30 12.42
CA TYR A 107 9.07 -20.59 13.64
C TYR A 107 9.02 -21.50 14.89
N GLU A 108 8.04 -22.42 14.98
CA GLU A 108 7.95 -23.35 16.10
C GLU A 108 9.13 -24.31 16.10
N MET A 109 9.55 -24.78 14.93
CA MET A 109 10.69 -25.68 14.80
C MET A 109 12.00 -24.97 15.13
N ALA A 110 12.20 -23.75 14.62
CA ALA A 110 13.37 -22.94 14.92
C ALA A 110 13.47 -22.63 16.41
N LYS A 111 12.37 -22.18 17.02
CA LYS A 111 12.29 -21.93 18.47
C LYS A 111 12.56 -23.18 19.30
N GLN A 112 11.95 -24.31 18.95
CA GLN A 112 12.17 -25.57 19.67
C GLN A 112 13.64 -26.04 19.57
N ALA A 113 14.29 -25.81 18.44
CA ALA A 113 15.68 -26.20 18.21
C ALA A 113 16.70 -25.20 18.78
N GLY A 114 16.29 -23.97 19.08
CA GLY A 114 17.20 -22.88 19.45
C GLY A 114 17.99 -22.33 18.25
N ALA A 115 17.40 -22.35 17.06
CA ALA A 115 18.00 -21.76 15.87
C ALA A 115 17.95 -20.22 15.92
N VAL A 116 19.02 -19.56 15.50
CA VAL A 116 19.10 -18.09 15.39
C VAL A 116 18.51 -17.58 14.08
N GLY A 117 18.31 -18.46 13.11
CA GLY A 117 17.61 -18.17 11.87
C GLY A 117 17.35 -19.44 11.07
N GLY A 118 16.65 -19.32 9.95
CA GLY A 118 16.39 -20.45 9.08
C GLY A 118 15.34 -20.20 8.00
N VAL A 119 15.20 -21.17 7.10
CA VAL A 119 14.18 -21.16 6.04
C VAL A 119 13.45 -22.50 5.97
N ASN A 120 12.28 -22.50 5.32
CA ASN A 120 11.58 -23.73 4.99
C ASN A 120 12.43 -24.66 4.11
N GLY A 121 12.02 -25.93 4.04
CA GLY A 121 12.83 -26.98 3.43
C GLY A 121 12.30 -27.52 2.11
N ASP A 122 12.30 -28.85 2.03
CA ASP A 122 12.10 -29.64 0.83
C ASP A 122 10.62 -29.69 0.39
N PHE A 123 10.41 -30.07 -0.87
CA PHE A 123 9.09 -30.44 -1.38
C PHE A 123 8.55 -31.65 -0.62
N PHE A 124 7.23 -31.75 -0.51
CA PHE A 124 6.62 -32.80 0.29
C PHE A 124 5.25 -33.28 -0.24
N ASP A 125 4.82 -34.45 0.22
CA ASP A 125 3.53 -35.05 -0.10
C ASP A 125 2.38 -34.38 0.70
N ILE A 126 2.14 -33.11 0.35
CA ILE A 126 1.23 -32.17 1.05
C ILE A 126 -0.22 -32.66 1.15
N ASN A 127 -0.66 -33.53 0.24
CA ASN A 127 -2.05 -33.96 0.16
C ASN A 127 -2.33 -35.27 0.92
N ARG A 128 -1.32 -35.89 1.53
CA ARG A 128 -1.50 -37.20 2.16
C ARG A 128 -0.66 -37.40 3.41
N THR A 129 0.67 -37.44 3.29
CA THR A 129 1.54 -37.88 4.40
C THR A 129 2.36 -36.77 5.02
N ASN A 130 2.43 -35.60 4.40
CA ASN A 130 3.40 -34.54 4.70
C ASN A 130 4.87 -34.94 4.55
N ALA A 131 5.19 -36.19 4.19
CA ALA A 131 6.57 -36.63 4.11
C ALA A 131 7.33 -35.86 3.01
N PRO A 132 8.55 -35.35 3.29
CA PRO A 132 9.43 -34.77 2.29
C PRO A 132 9.67 -35.71 1.10
N LEU A 133 10.14 -35.18 -0.02
CA LEU A 133 10.41 -35.99 -1.21
C LEU A 133 11.88 -36.37 -1.32
N GLY A 134 12.80 -35.46 -1.06
CA GLY A 134 14.23 -35.67 -1.10
C GLY A 134 14.85 -36.25 0.17
N THR A 135 16.17 -36.14 0.22
CA THR A 135 17.01 -36.67 1.30
C THR A 135 16.89 -35.82 2.57
N MET A 136 16.91 -36.47 3.73
CA MET A 136 17.12 -35.81 5.02
C MET A 136 18.30 -36.48 5.72
N ILE A 137 19.35 -35.70 5.99
CA ILE A 137 20.47 -36.09 6.84
C ILE A 137 20.54 -35.08 7.99
N GLN A 138 20.59 -35.59 9.22
CA GLN A 138 20.75 -34.81 10.45
C GLN A 138 21.91 -35.42 11.25
N ASP A 139 22.86 -34.59 11.68
CA ASP A 139 24.06 -35.02 12.42
C ASP A 139 24.78 -36.26 11.83
N GLY A 140 24.87 -36.32 10.49
CA GLY A 140 25.50 -37.40 9.73
C GLY A 140 24.64 -38.65 9.55
N GLU A 141 23.47 -38.73 10.18
CA GLU A 141 22.55 -39.87 10.09
C GLU A 141 21.52 -39.67 8.96
N LEU A 142 21.38 -40.69 8.11
CA LEU A 142 20.36 -40.70 7.05
C LEU A 142 18.98 -41.00 7.65
N VAL A 143 18.22 -39.94 7.94
CA VAL A 143 16.84 -40.01 8.47
C VAL A 143 15.89 -40.52 7.39
N LYS A 144 16.10 -40.09 6.14
CA LYS A 144 15.23 -40.41 5.01
C LYS A 144 15.99 -40.39 3.69
N GLY A 145 15.69 -41.38 2.85
CA GLY A 145 16.24 -41.47 1.48
C GLY A 145 15.42 -40.69 0.44
N PRO A 146 16.02 -40.36 -0.71
CA PRO A 146 15.40 -39.60 -1.79
C PRO A 146 14.31 -40.41 -2.53
N GLN A 147 13.19 -39.76 -2.85
CA GLN A 147 12.06 -40.36 -3.53
C GLN A 147 12.09 -40.04 -5.03
N GLY A 148 12.10 -41.09 -5.86
CA GLY A 148 12.06 -40.94 -7.32
C GLY A 148 13.26 -40.14 -7.84
N SER A 149 13.00 -39.00 -8.48
CA SER A 149 14.05 -38.11 -9.03
C SER A 149 14.56 -37.04 -8.06
N HIS A 150 14.02 -36.94 -6.84
CA HIS A 150 14.41 -35.95 -5.83
C HIS A 150 15.74 -36.29 -5.14
N THR A 151 16.78 -36.48 -5.93
CA THR A 151 18.13 -36.86 -5.48
C THR A 151 19.04 -35.65 -5.27
N LEU A 152 18.68 -34.50 -5.87
CA LEU A 152 19.42 -33.26 -5.74
C LEU A 152 19.25 -32.69 -4.33
N THR A 153 20.36 -32.50 -3.65
CA THR A 153 20.40 -32.20 -2.21
C THR A 153 21.41 -31.08 -1.96
N ALA A 154 21.06 -30.13 -1.10
CA ALA A 154 21.96 -29.12 -0.56
C ALA A 154 22.31 -29.47 0.89
N GLY A 155 23.54 -29.21 1.31
CA GLY A 155 23.95 -29.53 2.68
C GLY A 155 25.37 -29.07 2.98
N VAL A 156 25.80 -29.33 4.21
CA VAL A 156 27.18 -29.10 4.66
C VAL A 156 27.80 -30.44 5.03
N ASN A 157 29.01 -30.67 4.52
CA ASN A 157 29.77 -31.89 4.79
C ASN A 157 30.48 -31.87 6.14
N GLU A 158 31.06 -33.00 6.53
CA GLU A 158 31.79 -33.15 7.81
C GLU A 158 32.97 -32.17 7.99
N LYS A 159 33.40 -31.44 6.95
CA LYS A 159 34.44 -30.40 7.04
C LYS A 159 33.89 -28.98 7.20
N GLY A 160 32.58 -28.81 7.35
CA GLY A 160 31.96 -27.49 7.41
C GLY A 160 31.84 -26.79 6.05
N LEU A 161 31.99 -27.51 4.93
CA LEU A 161 31.85 -26.93 3.60
C LEU A 161 30.49 -27.26 3.00
N GLY A 162 29.80 -26.24 2.51
CA GLY A 162 28.54 -26.35 1.81
C GLY A 162 28.70 -26.80 0.35
N GLU A 163 27.83 -27.69 -0.11
CA GLU A 163 27.82 -28.17 -1.49
C GLU A 163 26.42 -28.64 -1.94
N ILE A 164 26.20 -28.64 -3.27
CA ILE A 164 25.02 -29.25 -3.88
C ILE A 164 25.43 -30.50 -4.66
N THR A 165 24.84 -31.64 -4.32
CA THR A 165 25.17 -32.94 -4.92
C THR A 165 23.95 -33.84 -5.05
N ASN A 166 24.09 -34.95 -5.80
CA ASN A 166 23.09 -36.00 -5.82
C ASN A 166 23.39 -37.02 -4.71
N ILE A 167 22.39 -37.29 -3.89
CA ILE A 167 22.43 -38.36 -2.89
C ILE A 167 21.45 -39.45 -3.32
N PHE A 168 21.89 -40.71 -3.23
CA PHE A 168 21.09 -41.91 -3.46
C PHE A 168 21.06 -42.77 -2.19
N LEU A 169 20.12 -43.71 -2.12
CA LEU A 169 20.11 -44.73 -1.08
C LEU A 169 20.93 -45.95 -1.54
N ASP A 170 21.92 -46.36 -0.76
CA ASP A 170 22.54 -47.68 -0.88
C ASP A 170 22.14 -48.51 0.34
N GLY A 171 21.33 -49.54 0.13
CA GLY A 171 20.75 -50.30 1.22
C GLY A 171 20.51 -51.76 0.87
N ILE A 172 20.65 -52.62 1.87
CA ILE A 172 20.50 -54.07 1.78
C ILE A 172 19.68 -54.55 2.98
N VAL A 173 18.68 -55.39 2.70
CA VAL A 173 17.96 -56.20 3.68
C VAL A 173 18.55 -57.61 3.65
N GLN A 174 19.15 -58.05 4.74
CA GLN A 174 19.64 -59.42 4.88
C GLN A 174 18.53 -60.31 5.45
N LEU A 175 18.07 -61.27 4.65
CA LEU A 175 17.09 -62.27 5.06
C LEU A 175 17.77 -63.64 5.21
N PRO A 176 17.15 -64.60 5.92
CA PRO A 176 17.69 -65.96 6.06
C PRO A 176 17.94 -66.68 4.72
N ASN A 177 17.18 -66.29 3.69
CA ASN A 177 17.18 -66.90 2.37
C ASN A 177 18.03 -66.13 1.32
N GLY A 178 18.67 -65.03 1.73
CA GLY A 178 19.53 -64.19 0.88
C GLY A 178 19.29 -62.69 1.05
N ASP A 179 20.19 -61.90 0.47
CA ASP A 179 20.14 -60.44 0.53
C ASP A 179 19.22 -59.86 -0.54
N LEU A 180 18.45 -58.84 -0.18
CA LEU A 180 17.58 -58.07 -1.07
C LEU A 180 17.98 -56.59 -1.05
N PRO A 181 17.86 -55.87 -2.17
CA PRO A 181 18.07 -54.42 -2.19
C PRO A 181 16.98 -53.70 -1.38
N LEU A 182 17.38 -52.68 -0.64
CA LEU A 182 16.49 -51.72 0.00
C LEU A 182 16.42 -50.46 -0.87
N ASP A 183 15.24 -50.17 -1.42
CA ASP A 183 15.07 -49.11 -2.42
C ASP A 183 14.34 -47.86 -1.87
N ALA A 184 13.78 -47.93 -0.66
CA ALA A 184 13.11 -46.80 -0.02
C ALA A 184 13.37 -46.78 1.49
N LEU A 185 13.60 -45.60 2.04
CA LEU A 185 13.77 -45.35 3.48
C LEU A 185 12.90 -44.16 3.89
N ASN A 186 11.87 -44.41 4.71
CA ASN A 186 10.91 -43.39 5.19
C ASN A 186 10.33 -42.53 4.04
N GLN A 187 9.78 -43.18 3.01
CA GLN A 187 9.26 -42.51 1.81
C GLN A 187 7.73 -42.62 1.71
N SER A 188 7.08 -41.62 1.11
CA SER A 188 5.63 -41.64 0.87
C SER A 188 5.22 -42.57 -0.28
N SER A 189 6.20 -43.08 -1.03
CA SER A 189 5.99 -44.15 -2.00
C SER A 189 7.16 -45.12 -2.03
N ILE A 190 6.87 -46.37 -2.43
CA ILE A 190 7.87 -47.42 -2.65
C ILE A 190 7.86 -47.72 -4.15
N PRO A 191 9.01 -47.83 -4.83
CA PRO A 191 9.03 -48.21 -6.24
C PRO A 191 8.36 -49.57 -6.49
N LYS A 192 7.83 -49.76 -7.70
CA LYS A 192 7.17 -51.01 -8.09
C LYS A 192 8.15 -52.19 -7.97
N ASP A 193 7.66 -53.33 -7.49
CA ASP A 193 8.44 -54.57 -7.33
C ASP A 193 9.56 -54.49 -6.26
N ARG A 194 9.59 -53.44 -5.42
CA ARG A 194 10.67 -53.18 -4.43
C ARG A 194 10.22 -53.25 -2.97
N ILE A 195 11.19 -53.12 -2.06
CA ILE A 195 11.01 -53.10 -0.60
C ILE A 195 11.40 -51.72 -0.06
N GLY A 196 10.58 -51.20 0.86
CA GLY A 196 10.85 -49.99 1.64
C GLY A 196 10.95 -50.26 3.13
N LEU A 197 11.74 -49.45 3.83
CA LEU A 197 11.98 -49.48 5.27
C LEU A 197 11.33 -48.26 5.94
N TYR A 198 10.63 -48.51 7.05
CA TYR A 198 10.05 -47.50 7.92
C TYR A 198 10.58 -47.69 9.33
N THR A 199 11.11 -46.63 9.92
CA THR A 199 11.70 -46.62 11.27
C THR A 199 10.82 -45.85 12.25
N SER A 200 11.24 -45.72 13.52
CA SER A 200 10.52 -44.95 14.55
C SER A 200 10.24 -43.50 14.14
N VAL A 201 11.07 -42.92 13.27
CA VAL A 201 10.93 -41.55 12.76
C VAL A 201 9.87 -41.41 11.66
N TRP A 202 9.20 -42.47 11.18
CA TRP A 202 8.17 -42.34 10.15
C TRP A 202 7.01 -41.44 10.62
N GLY A 203 6.51 -41.67 11.84
CA GLY A 203 5.32 -41.00 12.38
C GLY A 203 4.09 -41.90 12.40
N VAL A 204 2.90 -41.29 12.44
CA VAL A 204 1.62 -42.01 12.64
C VAL A 204 0.88 -42.34 11.35
N GLU A 205 1.30 -41.78 10.22
CA GLU A 205 0.59 -41.91 8.96
C GLU A 205 0.65 -43.34 8.40
N ALA A 206 -0.36 -43.68 7.59
CA ALA A 206 -0.40 -44.96 6.91
C ALA A 206 0.80 -45.12 5.97
N ARG A 207 1.48 -46.26 6.06
CA ARG A 207 2.57 -46.60 5.15
C ARG A 207 2.05 -46.78 3.71
N PRO A 208 2.89 -46.61 2.69
CA PRO A 208 2.46 -46.65 1.30
C PRO A 208 1.86 -48.00 0.90
N ASN A 209 0.60 -47.99 0.50
CA ASN A 209 -0.17 -49.15 0.06
C ASN A 209 -0.32 -49.27 -1.46
N GLY A 210 0.50 -48.56 -2.24
CA GLY A 210 0.39 -48.54 -3.70
C GLY A 210 0.62 -49.93 -4.29
N GLY A 211 -0.06 -50.25 -5.40
CA GLY A 211 0.21 -51.47 -6.16
C GLY A 211 -0.87 -52.55 -6.12
N SER A 212 -0.60 -53.68 -6.80
CA SER A 212 -1.55 -54.80 -6.88
C SER A 212 -1.43 -55.81 -5.73
N SER A 213 -0.30 -55.80 -5.00
CA SER A 213 -0.05 -56.64 -3.82
C SER A 213 0.96 -55.94 -2.92
N VAL A 214 0.72 -56.01 -1.61
CA VAL A 214 1.63 -55.51 -0.56
C VAL A 214 1.86 -56.60 0.50
N TYR A 215 2.97 -56.50 1.23
CA TYR A 215 3.23 -57.32 2.41
C TYR A 215 4.09 -56.54 3.39
N GLU A 216 3.71 -56.57 4.66
CA GLU A 216 4.36 -55.84 5.75
C GLU A 216 4.99 -56.82 6.73
N VAL A 217 6.20 -56.52 7.19
CA VAL A 217 6.97 -57.31 8.16
C VAL A 217 7.52 -56.38 9.23
N THR A 218 7.10 -56.57 10.48
CA THR A 218 7.60 -55.82 11.63
C THR A 218 8.72 -56.63 12.28
N VAL A 219 9.88 -55.99 12.45
CA VAL A 219 11.08 -56.58 13.04
C VAL A 219 11.45 -55.78 14.28
N ARG A 220 11.66 -56.47 15.41
CA ARG A 220 12.09 -55.87 16.67
C ARG A 220 13.33 -56.58 17.16
N ASP A 221 14.35 -55.81 17.55
CA ASP A 221 15.63 -56.35 18.03
C ASP A 221 16.28 -57.37 17.06
N GLY A 222 16.04 -57.21 15.75
CA GLY A 222 16.56 -58.08 14.69
C GLY A 222 15.73 -59.34 14.40
N GLU A 223 14.60 -59.55 15.09
CA GLU A 223 13.71 -60.70 14.88
C GLU A 223 12.33 -60.28 14.37
N VAL A 224 11.76 -61.02 13.41
CA VAL A 224 10.39 -60.79 12.93
C VAL A 224 9.38 -61.05 14.05
N VAL A 225 8.58 -60.05 14.39
CA VAL A 225 7.54 -60.15 15.43
C VAL A 225 6.12 -60.16 14.85
N GLU A 226 5.92 -59.62 13.66
CA GLU A 226 4.61 -59.57 12.99
C GLU A 226 4.76 -59.57 11.48
N VAL A 227 3.80 -60.19 10.78
CA VAL A 227 3.67 -60.18 9.32
C VAL A 227 2.22 -59.95 8.92
N SER A 228 1.99 -59.21 7.83
CA SER A 228 0.64 -58.79 7.40
C SER A 228 0.53 -58.65 5.87
N ASP A 229 -0.63 -58.99 5.31
CA ASP A 229 -0.96 -58.73 3.89
C ASP A 229 -1.56 -57.34 3.63
N GLN A 230 -1.75 -56.56 4.70
CA GLN A 230 -2.11 -55.14 4.68
C GLN A 230 -0.93 -54.32 5.24
N VAL A 231 -0.79 -53.09 4.74
CA VAL A 231 0.11 -52.13 5.39
C VAL A 231 -0.60 -51.51 6.60
N GLY A 232 0.15 -51.32 7.68
CA GLY A 232 -0.34 -50.68 8.88
C GLY A 232 -0.16 -49.17 8.89
N GLN A 233 -0.59 -48.58 10.00
CA GLN A 233 -0.47 -47.17 10.34
C GLN A 233 -0.08 -47.06 11.82
N GLY A 234 0.31 -45.87 12.25
CA GLY A 234 0.68 -45.59 13.64
C GLY A 234 2.18 -45.67 13.89
N GLN A 235 2.55 -45.20 15.09
CA GLN A 235 3.93 -45.03 15.53
C GLN A 235 4.67 -46.37 15.60
N ILE A 236 5.92 -46.36 15.13
CA ILE A 236 6.85 -47.48 15.24
C ILE A 236 7.70 -47.28 16.51
N GLU A 237 7.80 -48.31 17.34
CA GLU A 237 8.57 -48.26 18.58
C GLU A 237 10.08 -48.15 18.31
N GLU A 238 10.82 -47.59 19.27
CA GLU A 238 12.29 -47.62 19.25
C GLU A 238 12.80 -49.08 19.17
N ASN A 239 13.93 -49.28 18.48
CA ASN A 239 14.50 -50.60 18.14
C ASN A 239 13.57 -51.52 17.34
N THR A 240 12.51 -50.97 16.73
CA THR A 240 11.62 -51.67 15.81
C THR A 240 11.68 -51.00 14.43
N PHE A 241 11.61 -51.79 13.38
CA PHE A 241 11.43 -51.29 12.02
C PHE A 241 10.42 -52.13 11.26
N VAL A 242 9.87 -51.54 10.20
CA VAL A 242 8.85 -52.18 9.36
C VAL A 242 9.34 -52.21 7.92
N LEU A 243 9.37 -53.40 7.34
CA LEU A 243 9.59 -53.60 5.91
C LEU A 243 8.25 -53.68 5.20
N VAL A 244 8.08 -52.91 4.13
CA VAL A 244 6.91 -52.99 3.25
C VAL A 244 7.38 -53.35 1.85
N GLY A 245 6.94 -54.49 1.36
CA GLY A 245 7.20 -54.97 0.01
C GLY A 245 6.02 -54.68 -0.91
N ARG A 246 6.29 -54.31 -2.16
CA ARG A 246 5.28 -54.20 -3.23
C ARG A 246 5.52 -55.25 -4.30
N GLU A 247 4.43 -55.85 -4.80
CA GLU A 247 4.45 -56.84 -5.90
C GLU A 247 5.50 -57.97 -5.73
N ASP A 248 6.61 -57.95 -6.48
CA ASP A 248 7.69 -58.94 -6.30
C ASP A 248 8.33 -58.85 -4.91
N GLY A 249 8.60 -57.63 -4.41
CA GLY A 249 9.08 -57.41 -3.05
C GLY A 249 8.09 -57.94 -1.99
N ALA A 250 6.78 -57.82 -2.23
CA ALA A 250 5.76 -58.41 -1.36
C ALA A 250 5.82 -59.95 -1.39
N SER A 251 6.10 -60.55 -2.54
CA SER A 251 6.27 -61.99 -2.69
C SER A 251 7.51 -62.49 -1.95
N GLN A 252 8.61 -61.73 -1.98
CA GLN A 252 9.85 -62.04 -1.27
C GLN A 252 9.70 -61.95 0.26
N LEU A 253 9.00 -60.93 0.76
CA LEU A 253 8.77 -60.78 2.21
C LEU A 253 7.78 -61.82 2.78
N LYS A 254 6.89 -62.40 1.97
CA LYS A 254 5.95 -63.47 2.38
C LYS A 254 6.63 -64.77 2.83
N ASP A 255 7.89 -64.95 2.46
CA ASP A 255 8.67 -66.13 2.87
C ASP A 255 9.16 -66.03 4.33
N LEU A 256 9.02 -64.87 4.98
CA LEU A 256 9.41 -64.64 6.37
C LEU A 256 8.32 -65.09 7.35
N SER A 257 8.76 -65.68 8.45
CA SER A 257 7.94 -66.12 9.58
C SER A 257 8.35 -65.41 10.87
N VAL A 258 7.42 -65.33 11.83
CA VAL A 258 7.72 -64.83 13.17
C VAL A 258 8.88 -65.62 13.79
N GLY A 259 9.91 -64.93 14.25
CA GLY A 259 11.16 -65.47 14.79
C GLY A 259 12.32 -65.56 13.79
N ASP A 260 12.13 -65.22 12.51
CA ASP A 260 13.23 -65.14 11.55
C ASP A 260 14.13 -63.94 11.84
N GLU A 261 15.45 -64.13 11.72
CA GLU A 261 16.43 -63.05 11.87
C GLU A 261 16.47 -62.19 10.60
N VAL A 262 16.34 -60.87 10.77
CA VAL A 262 16.41 -59.87 9.70
C VAL A 262 17.30 -58.72 10.15
N SER A 263 18.32 -58.41 9.37
CA SER A 263 19.17 -57.24 9.57
C SER A 263 19.17 -56.32 8.36
N ILE A 264 19.44 -55.04 8.59
CA ILE A 264 19.46 -54.02 7.54
C ILE A 264 20.75 -53.23 7.65
N SER A 265 21.34 -52.92 6.50
CA SER A 265 22.39 -51.91 6.38
C SER A 265 21.96 -50.91 5.30
N TYR A 266 22.06 -49.62 5.59
CA TYR A 266 21.85 -48.56 4.62
C TYR A 266 22.80 -47.40 4.88
N ALA A 267 23.14 -46.67 3.82
CA ALA A 267 23.96 -45.47 3.85
C ALA A 267 23.58 -44.52 2.71
N PRO A 268 23.82 -43.20 2.86
CA PRO A 268 23.75 -42.30 1.72
C PRO A 268 24.89 -42.64 0.76
N LYS A 269 24.55 -42.74 -0.53
CA LYS A 269 25.50 -42.88 -1.61
C LYS A 269 25.62 -41.55 -2.34
N VAL A 270 26.79 -40.95 -2.22
CA VAL A 270 27.13 -39.67 -2.84
C VAL A 270 28.22 -39.88 -3.89
N ASP A 271 28.24 -39.02 -4.91
CA ASP A 271 29.30 -39.02 -5.91
C ASP A 271 30.63 -38.40 -5.38
N SER A 272 30.59 -37.72 -4.24
CA SER A 272 31.78 -37.14 -3.58
C SER A 272 32.38 -38.09 -2.55
N ASP A 273 33.67 -37.89 -2.21
CA ASP A 273 34.34 -38.64 -1.14
C ASP A 273 33.99 -38.09 0.27
N MET A 274 33.08 -37.12 0.39
CA MET A 274 32.77 -36.43 1.64
C MET A 274 31.32 -36.66 2.04
N LEU A 275 31.10 -37.20 3.24
CA LEU A 275 29.77 -37.41 3.78
C LEU A 275 29.18 -36.09 4.26
N MET A 276 27.86 -35.97 4.11
CA MET A 276 27.10 -34.83 4.60
C MET A 276 26.88 -34.94 6.10
N LYS A 277 27.14 -33.87 6.84
CA LYS A 277 26.73 -33.75 8.25
C LYS A 277 25.25 -33.38 8.34
N PHE A 278 24.79 -32.48 7.48
CA PHE A 278 23.36 -32.29 7.25
C PHE A 278 23.10 -32.18 5.76
N ALA A 279 21.90 -32.59 5.34
CA ALA A 279 21.49 -32.46 3.95
C ALA A 279 19.97 -32.39 3.83
N ILE A 280 19.49 -31.57 2.90
CA ILE A 280 18.08 -31.37 2.62
C ILE A 280 17.79 -31.42 1.13
N GLY A 281 16.68 -32.07 0.76
CA GLY A 281 16.23 -32.19 -0.62
C GLY A 281 15.85 -30.85 -1.26
N GLY A 282 16.06 -30.76 -2.57
CA GLY A 282 15.49 -29.73 -3.42
C GLY A 282 15.10 -30.30 -4.77
N ASN A 283 14.90 -29.44 -5.77
CA ASN A 283 14.43 -29.90 -7.08
C ASN A 283 15.17 -29.24 -8.25
N VAL A 284 15.14 -27.91 -8.34
CA VAL A 284 15.65 -27.19 -9.51
C VAL A 284 17.01 -26.58 -9.19
N LYS A 285 18.07 -27.06 -9.87
CA LYS A 285 19.38 -26.41 -9.83
C LYS A 285 19.29 -25.06 -10.53
N LEU A 286 19.70 -24.00 -9.84
CA LEU A 286 19.59 -22.61 -10.28
C LEU A 286 20.91 -22.10 -10.87
N VAL A 287 21.99 -22.32 -10.13
CA VAL A 287 23.35 -21.90 -10.48
C VAL A 287 24.27 -23.11 -10.41
N ASP A 288 25.18 -23.22 -11.38
CA ASP A 288 26.23 -24.22 -11.41
C ASP A 288 27.54 -23.63 -11.94
N ASN A 289 28.62 -23.84 -11.20
CA ASN A 289 29.94 -23.29 -11.48
C ASN A 289 29.93 -21.77 -11.71
N GLY A 290 29.17 -21.02 -10.91
CA GLY A 290 29.04 -19.56 -11.01
C GLY A 290 28.19 -19.08 -12.19
N GLU A 291 27.57 -20.01 -12.93
CA GLU A 291 26.72 -19.68 -14.08
C GLU A 291 25.27 -20.09 -13.85
N VAL A 292 24.35 -19.23 -14.29
CA VAL A 292 22.90 -19.50 -14.26
C VAL A 292 22.61 -20.64 -15.24
N ILE A 293 21.81 -21.62 -14.81
CA ILE A 293 21.43 -22.76 -15.65
C ILE A 293 20.65 -22.28 -16.89
N GLU A 294 21.02 -22.79 -18.06
CA GLU A 294 20.32 -22.47 -19.31
C GLU A 294 18.87 -23.00 -19.31
N ASN A 295 17.95 -22.27 -19.92
CA ASN A 295 16.54 -22.65 -20.11
C ASN A 295 15.72 -22.80 -18.81
N LEU A 296 16.12 -22.13 -17.72
CA LEU A 296 15.24 -21.96 -16.56
C LEU A 296 13.94 -21.25 -16.97
N ASN A 297 12.84 -21.58 -16.28
CA ASN A 297 11.56 -20.92 -16.53
C ASN A 297 11.66 -19.43 -16.15
N ASP A 298 11.27 -18.58 -17.08
CA ASP A 298 11.27 -17.10 -16.97
C ASP A 298 9.86 -16.53 -17.24
N SER A 299 8.82 -17.29 -16.91
CA SER A 299 7.42 -16.89 -17.17
C SER A 299 6.50 -17.04 -15.98
N THR A 300 6.82 -17.94 -15.05
CA THR A 300 5.96 -18.27 -13.92
C THR A 300 6.58 -17.76 -12.64
N THR A 301 6.02 -16.66 -12.14
CA THR A 301 6.38 -16.11 -10.83
C THR A 301 5.69 -16.89 -9.72
N ALA A 302 6.37 -17.01 -8.59
CA ALA A 302 5.82 -17.55 -7.34
C ALA A 302 6.67 -17.04 -6.17
N PRO A 303 6.18 -17.15 -4.92
CA PRO A 303 7.06 -17.13 -3.76
C PRO A 303 8.10 -18.24 -3.89
N ARG A 304 9.35 -17.96 -3.55
CA ARG A 304 10.49 -18.88 -3.74
C ARG A 304 11.37 -18.94 -2.50
N THR A 305 11.98 -20.09 -2.29
CA THR A 305 13.09 -20.26 -1.35
C THR A 305 14.24 -20.96 -2.05
N ALA A 306 15.47 -20.50 -1.81
CA ALA A 306 16.68 -21.08 -2.36
C ALA A 306 17.80 -21.17 -1.32
N VAL A 307 18.70 -22.12 -1.55
CA VAL A 307 19.96 -22.28 -0.84
C VAL A 307 21.11 -22.29 -1.85
N GLY A 308 22.21 -21.62 -1.53
CA GLY A 308 23.40 -21.59 -2.37
C GLY A 308 24.68 -21.51 -1.54
N PHE A 309 25.79 -21.77 -2.22
CA PHE A 309 27.11 -21.81 -1.60
C PHE A 309 28.15 -21.09 -2.47
N SER A 310 29.13 -20.45 -1.83
CA SER A 310 30.30 -19.85 -2.49
C SER A 310 31.18 -20.90 -3.19
N GLU A 311 32.11 -20.46 -4.04
CA GLU A 311 33.03 -21.36 -4.77
C GLU A 311 33.85 -22.26 -3.85
N ASP A 312 34.25 -21.75 -2.68
CA ASP A 312 35.01 -22.51 -1.68
C ASP A 312 34.12 -23.24 -0.65
N GLY A 313 32.79 -23.12 -0.78
CA GLY A 313 31.80 -23.75 0.10
C GLY A 313 31.75 -23.17 1.52
N LYS A 314 32.45 -22.07 1.79
CA LYS A 314 32.51 -21.47 3.14
C LYS A 314 31.40 -20.46 3.42
N THR A 315 30.72 -19.96 2.40
CA THR A 315 29.57 -19.08 2.59
C THR A 315 28.33 -19.80 2.13
N MET A 316 27.32 -19.84 3.00
CA MET A 316 25.97 -20.28 2.68
C MET A 316 25.07 -19.08 2.50
N ILE A 317 24.21 -19.15 1.49
CA ILE A 317 23.26 -18.08 1.13
C ILE A 317 21.88 -18.71 1.15
N LEU A 318 20.99 -18.16 1.96
CA LEU A 318 19.57 -18.49 1.97
C LEU A 318 18.81 -17.31 1.40
N ALA A 319 18.00 -17.53 0.38
CA ALA A 319 17.14 -16.49 -0.18
C ALA A 319 15.68 -16.91 -0.07
N LEU A 320 14.83 -15.97 0.35
CA LEU A 320 13.39 -16.08 0.30
C LEU A 320 12.82 -14.89 -0.47
N ILE A 321 11.83 -15.18 -1.32
CA ILE A 321 11.11 -14.17 -2.08
C ILE A 321 9.63 -14.36 -1.80
N ASP A 322 8.98 -13.30 -1.34
CA ASP A 322 7.53 -13.26 -1.19
C ASP A 322 6.83 -13.34 -2.55
N GLY A 323 5.52 -13.51 -2.59
CA GLY A 323 4.82 -13.60 -3.86
C GLY A 323 3.32 -13.80 -3.74
N ARG A 324 2.59 -13.62 -4.85
CA ARG A 324 1.11 -13.69 -4.90
C ARG A 324 0.42 -12.63 -4.05
N GLN A 325 1.13 -11.55 -3.73
CA GLN A 325 0.61 -10.38 -3.04
C GLN A 325 0.77 -9.15 -3.94
N MET A 326 0.03 -8.08 -3.64
CA MET A 326 0.13 -6.84 -4.41
C MET A 326 1.56 -6.28 -4.35
N ASP A 327 2.19 -6.37 -3.18
CA ASP A 327 3.52 -5.81 -2.89
C ASP A 327 4.67 -6.69 -3.32
N SER A 328 4.41 -7.93 -3.76
CA SER A 328 5.42 -8.81 -4.30
C SER A 328 4.82 -9.80 -5.29
N ARG A 329 5.22 -9.69 -6.56
CA ARG A 329 4.80 -10.61 -7.62
C ARG A 329 5.45 -12.00 -7.52
N GLY A 330 6.54 -12.11 -6.76
CA GLY A 330 7.43 -13.25 -6.68
C GLY A 330 8.34 -13.45 -7.91
N MET A 331 9.27 -14.39 -7.81
CA MET A 331 10.30 -14.60 -8.85
C MET A 331 10.04 -15.85 -9.70
N THR A 332 10.45 -15.75 -10.96
CA THR A 332 10.69 -16.91 -11.82
C THR A 332 11.94 -17.68 -11.37
N TYR A 333 12.18 -18.88 -11.88
CA TYR A 333 13.41 -19.61 -11.55
C TYR A 333 14.66 -18.91 -12.08
N LYS A 334 14.55 -18.26 -13.23
CA LYS A 334 15.67 -17.51 -13.81
C LYS A 334 16.03 -16.28 -12.96
N GLU A 335 15.04 -15.48 -12.57
CA GLU A 335 15.25 -14.32 -11.68
C GLU A 335 15.85 -14.74 -10.33
N LEU A 336 15.36 -15.83 -9.74
CA LEU A 336 15.92 -16.37 -8.49
C LEU A 336 17.37 -16.84 -8.66
N ALA A 337 17.71 -17.49 -9.78
CA ALA A 337 19.08 -17.90 -10.05
C ALA A 337 20.03 -16.71 -10.20
N GLU A 338 19.55 -15.63 -10.81
CA GLU A 338 20.30 -14.39 -11.00
C GLU A 338 20.52 -13.68 -9.66
N LEU A 339 19.51 -13.62 -8.80
CA LEU A 339 19.64 -13.13 -7.42
C LEU A 339 20.67 -13.95 -6.62
N MET A 340 20.59 -15.28 -6.69
CA MET A 340 21.56 -16.14 -6.00
C MET A 340 23.00 -15.89 -6.50
N LYS A 341 23.18 -15.74 -7.81
CA LYS A 341 24.49 -15.40 -8.41
C LYS A 341 24.97 -14.02 -7.97
N GLU A 342 24.08 -13.03 -7.90
CA GLU A 342 24.36 -11.67 -7.43
C GLU A 342 24.91 -11.67 -6.00
N HIS A 343 24.36 -12.51 -5.12
CA HIS A 343 24.84 -12.69 -3.75
C HIS A 343 26.02 -13.66 -3.60
N GLY A 344 26.66 -14.07 -4.71
CA GLY A 344 27.91 -14.81 -4.71
C GLY A 344 27.77 -16.33 -4.71
N ALA A 345 26.58 -16.87 -5.01
CA ALA A 345 26.41 -18.31 -5.15
C ALA A 345 27.17 -18.85 -6.37
N TYR A 346 28.09 -19.78 -6.13
CA TYR A 346 28.74 -20.60 -7.17
C TYR A 346 27.90 -21.83 -7.52
N GLN A 347 27.11 -22.32 -6.56
CA GLN A 347 26.06 -23.31 -6.76
C GLN A 347 24.80 -22.84 -6.03
N ALA A 348 23.63 -23.05 -6.62
CA ALA A 348 22.35 -22.75 -5.96
C ALA A 348 21.26 -23.76 -6.34
N LEU A 349 20.38 -24.05 -5.38
CA LEU A 349 19.28 -25.01 -5.46
C LEU A 349 18.00 -24.36 -4.96
N ASN A 350 16.95 -24.44 -5.76
CA ASN A 350 15.60 -24.11 -5.32
C ASN A 350 15.03 -25.25 -4.44
N ILE A 351 14.50 -24.86 -3.29
CA ILE A 351 13.75 -25.73 -2.37
C ILE A 351 12.25 -25.39 -2.42
N ASP A 352 11.41 -25.93 -1.54
CA ASP A 352 9.97 -25.70 -1.65
C ASP A 352 9.63 -24.20 -1.54
N GLY A 353 8.57 -23.77 -2.23
CA GLY A 353 8.16 -22.38 -2.32
C GLY A 353 6.65 -22.20 -2.18
N GLY A 354 6.09 -21.15 -2.79
CA GLY A 354 4.69 -20.80 -2.60
C GLY A 354 4.41 -20.49 -1.13
N GLY A 355 3.24 -20.87 -0.61
CA GLY A 355 2.90 -20.65 0.81
C GLY A 355 3.77 -21.41 1.82
N SER A 356 4.69 -22.27 1.37
CA SER A 356 5.71 -22.86 2.24
C SER A 356 6.88 -21.91 2.49
N SER A 357 7.06 -20.87 1.66
CA SER A 357 8.18 -19.93 1.77
C SER A 357 8.07 -19.19 3.10
N THR A 358 9.01 -19.44 4.01
CA THR A 358 9.10 -18.74 5.29
C THR A 358 10.56 -18.64 5.70
N MET A 359 10.98 -17.45 6.16
CA MET A 359 12.29 -17.20 6.76
C MET A 359 12.06 -16.72 8.19
N VAL A 360 12.90 -17.18 9.10
CA VAL A 360 12.94 -16.73 10.49
C VAL A 360 14.32 -16.23 10.86
N ALA A 361 14.38 -15.22 11.73
CA ALA A 361 15.62 -14.70 12.29
C ALA A 361 15.41 -14.18 13.71
N ARG A 362 16.42 -14.34 14.56
CA ARG A 362 16.47 -13.78 15.91
C ARG A 362 17.20 -12.45 15.86
N MET A 363 16.47 -11.35 15.98
CA MET A 363 17.07 -10.02 16.01
C MET A 363 17.95 -9.84 17.27
N PRO A 364 18.98 -8.98 17.24
CA PRO A 364 19.84 -8.70 18.38
C PRO A 364 19.08 -8.43 19.69
N GLY A 365 19.38 -9.20 20.73
CA GLY A 365 18.76 -9.03 22.04
C GLY A 365 17.32 -9.57 22.15
N TYR A 366 16.84 -10.30 21.16
CA TYR A 366 15.60 -11.10 21.25
C TYR A 366 15.89 -12.55 21.66
N GLU A 367 14.94 -13.17 22.36
CA GLU A 367 15.03 -14.57 22.81
C GLU A 367 14.86 -15.57 21.67
N ASP A 368 13.84 -15.37 20.85
CA ASP A 368 13.41 -16.32 19.84
C ASP A 368 13.56 -15.74 18.43
N ALA A 369 13.76 -16.63 17.45
CA ALA A 369 13.63 -16.25 16.04
C ALA A 369 12.16 -16.04 15.67
N GLU A 370 11.86 -14.95 14.98
CA GLU A 370 10.54 -14.61 14.48
C GLU A 370 10.50 -14.65 12.94
N VAL A 371 9.30 -14.70 12.37
CA VAL A 371 9.11 -14.62 10.91
C VAL A 371 9.48 -13.22 10.44
N VAL A 372 10.32 -13.14 9.41
CA VAL A 372 10.83 -11.86 8.87
C VAL A 372 10.24 -11.49 7.51
N ASN A 373 9.53 -12.41 6.85
CA ASN A 373 8.90 -12.20 5.55
C ASN A 373 7.36 -12.16 5.64
N ASN A 374 6.66 -11.91 4.53
CA ASN A 374 5.19 -11.98 4.46
C ASN A 374 4.68 -13.29 3.80
N PRO A 375 4.19 -14.28 4.56
CA PRO A 375 3.77 -15.56 3.99
C PRO A 375 2.57 -15.44 3.04
N SER A 376 2.68 -16.00 1.84
CA SER A 376 1.67 -15.82 0.77
C SER A 376 0.27 -16.39 1.06
N ASP A 377 0.12 -17.22 2.09
CA ASP A 377 -1.18 -17.78 2.50
C ASP A 377 -1.85 -16.90 3.60
N GLY A 378 -1.31 -15.71 3.89
CA GLY A 378 -1.72 -14.81 4.99
C GLY A 378 -1.22 -15.25 6.37
N SER A 379 -0.69 -16.46 6.46
CA SER A 379 0.00 -17.02 7.62
C SER A 379 1.00 -18.08 7.15
N GLN A 380 2.00 -18.39 7.96
CA GLN A 380 2.96 -19.42 7.60
C GLN A 380 2.30 -20.81 7.52
N ARG A 381 2.65 -21.58 6.50
CA ARG A 381 2.19 -22.95 6.35
C ARG A 381 2.98 -23.89 7.28
N ALA A 382 2.31 -24.93 7.78
CA ALA A 382 3.01 -26.04 8.40
C ALA A 382 3.83 -26.80 7.35
N VAL A 383 5.16 -26.87 7.56
CA VAL A 383 6.11 -27.55 6.67
C VAL A 383 6.80 -28.71 7.41
N PRO A 384 7.19 -29.78 6.71
CA PRO A 384 7.74 -30.97 7.35
C PRO A 384 9.21 -30.87 7.71
N ASN A 385 9.95 -29.99 7.05
CA ASN A 385 11.34 -29.72 7.39
C ASN A 385 11.77 -28.30 6.96
N GLY A 386 12.98 -27.92 7.38
CA GLY A 386 13.62 -26.65 7.09
C GLY A 386 15.12 -26.73 7.35
N ILE A 387 15.81 -25.63 7.04
CA ILE A 387 17.21 -25.43 7.35
C ILE A 387 17.28 -24.48 8.54
N GLY A 388 17.92 -24.91 9.63
CA GLY A 388 18.17 -24.09 10.81
C GLY A 388 19.62 -23.64 10.83
N ILE A 389 19.83 -22.38 11.20
CA ILE A 389 21.14 -21.79 11.46
C ILE A 389 21.31 -21.68 12.96
N PHE A 390 22.44 -22.15 13.47
CA PHE A 390 22.76 -22.20 14.89
C PHE A 390 24.07 -21.46 15.13
N ALA A 391 24.08 -20.66 16.20
CA ALA A 391 25.30 -20.05 16.72
C ALA A 391 25.64 -20.69 18.07
N GLU A 392 26.92 -20.75 18.43
CA GLU A 392 27.35 -21.11 19.77
C GLU A 392 26.71 -20.17 20.80
N ALA A 393 26.39 -20.72 21.97
CA ALA A 393 25.91 -19.90 23.08
C ALA A 393 26.97 -18.84 23.41
N GLY A 394 26.56 -17.57 23.41
CA GLY A 394 27.46 -16.49 23.80
C GLY A 394 27.77 -16.51 25.30
N SER A 395 28.64 -15.60 25.73
CA SER A 395 29.09 -15.53 27.12
C SER A 395 27.98 -15.27 28.13
N GLY A 396 26.82 -14.74 27.69
CA GLY A 396 25.78 -14.20 28.57
C GLY A 396 26.21 -12.94 29.32
N GLU A 397 27.38 -12.38 29.01
CA GLU A 397 27.85 -11.11 29.54
C GLU A 397 27.44 -9.99 28.57
N LEU A 398 26.86 -8.93 29.13
CA LEU A 398 26.44 -7.77 28.34
C LEU A 398 27.63 -7.15 27.60
N THR A 399 27.56 -7.13 26.27
CA THR A 399 28.57 -6.48 25.42
C THR A 399 28.04 -5.21 24.77
N ASN A 400 26.78 -5.19 24.34
CA ASN A 400 26.19 -4.08 23.60
C ASN A 400 24.66 -4.04 23.78
N PHE A 401 24.00 -3.05 23.18
CA PHE A 401 22.55 -2.90 23.12
C PHE A 401 22.08 -2.71 21.68
N ALA A 402 20.98 -3.36 21.32
CA ALA A 402 20.15 -2.93 20.19
C ALA A 402 19.12 -1.93 20.73
N ILE A 403 19.01 -0.76 20.09
CA ILE A 403 18.10 0.30 20.51
C ILE A 403 17.01 0.45 19.47
N GLU A 404 15.76 0.42 19.92
CA GLU A 404 14.57 0.52 19.09
C GLU A 404 13.57 1.48 19.74
N THR A 405 12.68 2.05 18.94
CA THR A 405 11.49 2.72 19.46
C THR A 405 10.43 1.69 19.81
N VAL A 406 9.71 1.89 20.92
CA VAL A 406 8.60 1.00 21.31
C VAL A 406 7.44 1.15 20.32
N LEU A 407 7.11 2.38 19.94
CA LEU A 407 6.28 2.65 18.78
C LEU A 407 7.11 2.33 17.54
N ASN A 408 6.79 1.22 16.89
CA ASN A 408 7.49 0.71 15.73
C ASN A 408 6.61 1.03 14.50
N SER A 409 6.81 2.20 13.90
CA SER A 409 6.23 2.61 12.60
C SER A 409 7.28 3.35 11.77
N GLU A 410 6.95 3.68 10.52
CA GLU A 410 7.76 4.62 9.74
C GLU A 410 7.95 5.93 10.50
N TYR A 411 9.15 6.52 10.37
CA TYR A 411 9.55 7.77 11.02
C TYR A 411 9.44 7.81 12.55
N SER A 412 9.42 6.66 13.23
CA SER A 412 9.37 6.59 14.70
C SER A 412 10.56 7.26 15.40
N ASN A 413 11.71 7.35 14.72
CA ASN A 413 12.88 8.08 15.18
C ASN A 413 12.72 9.62 15.11
N ARG A 414 11.60 10.12 14.56
CA ARG A 414 11.27 11.54 14.48
C ARG A 414 10.30 11.95 15.60
N ILE A 415 10.51 13.13 16.18
CA ILE A 415 9.71 13.67 17.28
C ILE A 415 9.55 15.19 17.11
N PHE A 416 8.37 15.74 17.42
CA PHE A 416 8.16 17.20 17.46
C PHE A 416 8.64 17.83 18.77
N PRO A 417 9.12 19.08 18.78
CA PRO A 417 9.43 19.81 20.01
C PRO A 417 8.27 19.76 21.01
N GLY A 418 8.58 19.47 22.28
CA GLY A 418 7.57 19.36 23.34
C GLY A 418 6.85 18.01 23.43
N LEU A 419 7.05 17.09 22.48
CA LEU A 419 6.53 15.73 22.51
C LEU A 419 7.59 14.71 22.94
N SER A 420 7.20 13.45 23.02
CA SER A 420 8.02 12.37 23.56
C SER A 420 8.02 11.09 22.71
N ARG A 421 9.00 10.22 22.95
CA ARG A 421 9.14 8.91 22.31
C ARG A 421 9.71 7.88 23.28
N SER A 422 9.13 6.70 23.30
CA SER A 422 9.61 5.59 24.12
C SER A 422 10.68 4.78 23.38
N PHE A 423 11.85 4.59 24.01
CA PHE A 423 12.92 3.72 23.49
C PHE A 423 13.11 2.49 24.38
N VAL A 424 13.50 1.38 23.76
CA VAL A 424 13.92 0.16 24.45
C VAL A 424 15.36 -0.17 24.07
N GLY A 425 16.18 -0.48 25.08
CA GLY A 425 17.55 -0.94 24.90
C GLY A 425 17.63 -2.43 25.20
N ARG A 426 17.71 -3.27 24.17
CA ARG A 426 17.82 -4.73 24.30
C ARG A 426 19.28 -5.12 24.46
N GLY A 427 19.66 -5.51 25.68
CA GLY A 427 21.04 -5.95 25.97
C GLY A 427 21.36 -7.26 25.27
N HIS A 428 22.56 -7.36 24.70
CA HIS A 428 23.04 -8.60 24.10
C HIS A 428 24.53 -8.86 24.31
N ASP A 429 24.92 -10.13 24.21
CA ASP A 429 26.31 -10.58 24.26
C ASP A 429 27.01 -10.52 22.88
N GLU A 430 28.25 -11.00 22.80
CA GLU A 430 29.06 -10.99 21.58
C GLU A 430 28.46 -11.83 20.44
N ASN A 431 27.54 -12.73 20.76
CA ASN A 431 26.82 -13.58 19.80
C ASN A 431 25.38 -13.11 19.58
N TYR A 432 25.08 -11.86 19.97
CA TYR A 432 23.76 -11.22 19.82
C TYR A 432 22.64 -11.90 20.62
N SER A 433 22.98 -12.82 21.52
CA SER A 433 22.01 -13.47 22.41
C SER A 433 21.55 -12.48 23.48
N PRO A 434 20.29 -12.56 23.93
CA PRO A 434 19.74 -11.60 24.88
C PRO A 434 20.44 -11.71 26.23
N VAL A 435 20.62 -10.56 26.86
CA VAL A 435 21.11 -10.43 28.23
C VAL A 435 20.13 -9.58 29.02
N ASP A 436 19.52 -10.16 30.04
CA ASP A 436 18.66 -9.44 30.97
C ASP A 436 19.43 -8.33 31.68
N VAL A 437 18.94 -7.10 31.57
CA VAL A 437 19.61 -5.90 32.08
C VAL A 437 18.61 -4.99 32.79
N GLU A 438 19.06 -4.42 33.92
CA GLU A 438 18.33 -3.39 34.66
C GLU A 438 19.23 -2.16 34.84
N GLY A 439 18.63 -0.99 35.00
CA GLY A 439 19.36 0.25 35.31
C GLY A 439 20.19 0.78 34.14
N ILE A 440 19.63 0.73 32.92
CA ILE A 440 20.21 1.36 31.73
C ILE A 440 20.33 2.87 31.98
N SER A 441 21.51 3.43 31.73
CA SER A 441 21.72 4.88 31.70
C SER A 441 21.41 5.37 30.29
N TRP A 442 20.36 6.17 30.16
CA TRP A 442 19.98 6.81 28.89
C TRP A 442 20.54 8.23 28.79
N GLN A 443 20.97 8.62 27.59
CA GLN A 443 21.29 10.00 27.27
C GLN A 443 21.05 10.32 25.80
N ALA A 444 20.78 11.60 25.53
CA ALA A 444 20.72 12.13 24.18
C ALA A 444 22.01 12.91 23.88
N LEU A 445 22.60 12.69 22.72
CA LEU A 445 23.85 13.33 22.29
C LEU A 445 23.66 14.04 20.95
N PRO A 446 23.72 15.39 20.87
CA PRO A 446 23.92 16.32 21.97
C PRO A 446 22.65 16.51 22.85
N GLY A 447 22.83 16.72 24.15
CA GLY A 447 21.73 16.79 25.12
C GLY A 447 20.94 18.12 25.14
N ASP A 448 21.20 19.02 24.20
CA ASP A 448 20.43 20.26 24.04
C ASP A 448 19.23 20.10 23.09
N VAL A 449 19.22 19.06 22.25
CA VAL A 449 18.09 18.68 21.36
C VAL A 449 16.93 18.06 22.17
N GLY A 450 17.25 17.30 23.20
CA GLY A 450 16.29 16.68 24.11
C GLY A 450 16.97 15.98 25.27
N PHE A 451 16.22 15.23 26.07
CA PHE A 451 16.75 14.45 27.19
C PHE A 451 15.95 13.18 27.40
N PHE A 452 16.58 12.18 28.00
CA PHE A 452 15.92 10.95 28.44
C PHE A 452 15.62 10.99 29.94
N ASP A 453 14.56 10.33 30.36
CA ASP A 453 14.35 9.93 31.75
C ASP A 453 14.95 8.55 32.06
N GLU A 454 14.65 8.01 33.25
CA GLU A 454 15.18 6.71 33.70
C GLU A 454 14.52 5.50 33.03
N ASP A 455 13.34 5.67 32.44
CA ASP A 455 12.55 4.62 31.79
C ASP A 455 12.81 4.53 30.29
N GLY A 456 13.73 5.35 29.75
CA GLY A 456 14.07 5.37 28.32
C GLY A 456 13.11 6.23 27.49
N ILE A 457 12.39 7.17 28.11
CA ILE A 457 11.50 8.08 27.41
C ILE A 457 12.29 9.33 27.02
N PHE A 458 12.39 9.58 25.73
CA PHE A 458 12.98 10.80 25.18
C PHE A 458 11.96 11.93 25.16
N TYR A 459 12.34 13.10 25.64
CA TYR A 459 11.57 14.35 25.58
C TYR A 459 12.29 15.36 24.68
N ALA A 460 11.66 15.68 23.55
CA ALA A 460 12.18 16.61 22.56
C ALA A 460 12.08 18.06 23.04
N LYS A 461 13.12 18.87 22.81
CA LYS A 461 13.18 20.28 23.24
C LYS A 461 13.23 21.27 22.10
N LYS A 462 14.07 21.02 21.10
CA LYS A 462 14.27 21.91 19.97
C LYS A 462 14.64 21.11 18.73
N PRO A 463 14.36 21.63 17.53
CA PRO A 463 14.74 20.99 16.28
C PRO A 463 16.23 20.64 16.20
N GLY A 464 16.55 19.51 15.57
CA GLY A 464 17.91 19.05 15.29
C GLY A 464 18.12 17.54 15.49
N GLN A 465 19.30 17.06 15.13
CA GLN A 465 19.69 15.66 15.28
C GLN A 465 20.32 15.36 16.64
N ALA A 466 19.98 14.20 17.19
CA ALA A 466 20.64 13.62 18.35
C ALA A 466 20.79 12.10 18.19
N VAL A 467 21.54 11.48 19.09
CA VAL A 467 21.65 10.04 19.22
C VAL A 467 21.14 9.62 20.59
N ALA A 468 20.21 8.66 20.62
CA ALA A 468 19.85 7.90 21.81
C ALA A 468 21.02 6.99 22.16
N GLU A 469 21.61 7.11 23.35
CA GLU A 469 22.62 6.18 23.85
C GLU A 469 22.08 5.45 25.09
N ALA A 470 22.05 4.12 25.03
CA ALA A 470 21.80 3.23 26.16
C ALA A 470 23.13 2.67 26.66
N GLN A 471 23.44 2.86 27.95
CA GLN A 471 24.73 2.45 28.51
C GLN A 471 24.59 1.74 29.87
N ILE A 472 25.34 0.63 30.02
CA ILE A 472 25.67 0.04 31.32
C ILE A 472 27.18 -0.22 31.36
N LYS A 473 27.89 0.42 32.30
CA LYS A 473 29.36 0.33 32.44
C LYS A 473 30.06 0.65 31.11
N MET A 474 30.58 -0.34 30.40
CA MET A 474 31.29 -0.18 29.11
C MET A 474 30.42 -0.56 27.89
N ALA A 475 29.33 -1.31 28.08
CA ALA A 475 28.42 -1.68 27.00
C ALA A 475 27.55 -0.47 26.63
N LYS A 476 27.47 -0.18 25.33
CA LYS A 476 26.86 1.04 24.76
C LYS A 476 26.24 0.75 23.40
N GLY A 477 24.92 0.88 23.29
CA GLY A 477 24.23 0.94 21.99
C GLY A 477 23.80 2.35 21.65
N THR A 478 23.51 2.60 20.37
CA THR A 478 23.05 3.90 19.88
C THR A 478 21.95 3.77 18.83
N SER A 479 21.01 4.71 18.81
CA SER A 479 20.02 4.89 17.73
C SER A 479 19.89 6.37 17.39
N GLU A 480 19.63 6.70 16.13
CA GLU A 480 19.42 8.09 15.71
C GLU A 480 18.08 8.65 16.18
N ILE A 481 18.05 9.96 16.41
CA ILE A 481 16.87 10.75 16.73
C ILE A 481 16.88 12.02 15.87
N THR A 482 15.74 12.34 15.27
CA THR A 482 15.52 13.65 14.65
C THR A 482 14.40 14.38 15.36
N VAL A 483 14.68 15.58 15.88
CA VAL A 483 13.62 16.49 16.34
C VAL A 483 13.25 17.41 15.19
N LEU A 484 11.99 17.36 14.77
CA LEU A 484 11.43 18.11 13.65
C LEU A 484 11.22 19.59 13.98
N GLY A 485 10.66 20.35 13.03
CA GLY A 485 10.11 21.68 13.28
C GLY A 485 8.92 21.66 14.26
N GLU A 486 8.37 22.83 14.56
CA GLU A 486 7.15 22.93 15.38
C GLU A 486 5.98 22.20 14.72
N LEU A 487 5.14 21.55 15.53
CA LEU A 487 3.95 20.85 15.07
C LEU A 487 2.97 21.84 14.43
N GLU A 488 2.64 21.65 13.15
CA GLU A 488 1.75 22.54 12.40
C GLU A 488 0.34 21.97 12.28
N ARG A 489 0.23 20.68 11.99
CA ARG A 489 -1.06 19.97 11.89
C ARG A 489 -0.95 18.54 12.38
N ILE A 490 -2.09 17.96 12.71
CA ILE A 490 -2.23 16.54 13.02
C ILE A 490 -3.31 15.92 12.16
N GLU A 491 -3.12 14.66 11.81
CA GLU A 491 -4.10 13.82 11.15
C GLU A 491 -4.18 12.47 11.83
N THR A 492 -5.29 11.80 11.58
CA THR A 492 -5.48 10.41 11.96
C THR A 492 -5.30 9.53 10.74
N THR A 493 -4.80 8.31 10.95
CA THR A 493 -4.66 7.31 9.87
C THR A 493 -5.98 6.86 9.28
N GLN A 494 -7.11 7.24 9.89
CA GLN A 494 -8.45 7.08 9.37
C GLN A 494 -9.16 8.43 9.39
N SER A 495 -9.60 8.93 8.23
CA SER A 495 -10.39 10.17 8.11
C SER A 495 -11.86 9.97 8.48
N TYR A 496 -12.31 8.72 8.61
CA TYR A 496 -13.67 8.30 8.94
C TYR A 496 -13.66 6.86 9.48
N LEU A 497 -14.52 6.54 10.45
CA LEU A 497 -14.71 5.18 10.96
C LEU A 497 -16.18 4.73 10.80
N GLY A 498 -16.43 3.80 9.89
CA GLY A 498 -17.71 3.09 9.80
C GLY A 498 -17.64 1.77 10.56
N LEU A 499 -18.41 1.64 11.64
CA LEU A 499 -18.37 0.49 12.54
C LEU A 499 -19.67 -0.33 12.48
N GLU A 500 -19.57 -1.62 12.77
CA GLU A 500 -20.71 -2.51 13.01
C GLU A 500 -20.64 -3.06 14.43
N MET A 501 -21.79 -3.36 15.05
CA MET A 501 -21.80 -3.95 16.39
C MET A 501 -20.96 -5.23 16.45
N GLY A 502 -20.01 -5.26 17.39
CA GLY A 502 -19.06 -6.36 17.57
C GLY A 502 -17.82 -6.33 16.67
N ARG A 503 -17.64 -5.25 15.88
CA ARG A 503 -16.41 -4.95 15.13
C ARG A 503 -15.76 -3.70 15.72
N GLU A 504 -14.46 -3.78 15.98
CA GLU A 504 -13.63 -2.63 16.38
C GLU A 504 -13.05 -1.93 15.14
N GLY A 505 -12.87 -0.61 15.22
CA GLY A 505 -12.03 0.17 14.30
C GLY A 505 -10.74 0.59 14.98
N LYS A 506 -9.70 0.90 14.21
CA LYS A 506 -8.41 1.37 14.76
C LYS A 506 -7.93 2.60 14.04
N PHE A 507 -7.28 3.50 14.77
CA PHE A 507 -6.57 4.64 14.19
C PHE A 507 -5.33 4.99 15.05
N SER A 508 -4.40 5.70 14.44
CA SER A 508 -3.24 6.31 15.08
C SER A 508 -3.14 7.76 14.63
N VAL A 509 -2.27 8.55 15.27
CA VAL A 509 -2.12 9.98 15.01
C VAL A 509 -0.74 10.27 14.42
N ILE A 510 -0.73 11.02 13.33
CA ILE A 510 0.46 11.50 12.63
C ILE A 510 0.49 13.03 12.77
N GLY A 511 1.61 13.58 13.20
CA GLY A 511 1.84 15.02 13.19
C GLY A 511 2.66 15.41 11.97
N TYR A 512 2.53 16.68 11.55
CA TYR A 512 3.30 17.27 10.47
C TYR A 512 3.81 18.65 10.88
N ASP A 513 5.03 18.99 10.49
CA ASP A 513 5.51 20.37 10.55
C ASP A 513 5.08 21.18 9.31
N LYS A 514 5.42 22.47 9.30
CA LYS A 514 5.09 23.40 8.20
C LYS A 514 5.66 22.99 6.83
N ASP A 515 6.69 22.15 6.80
CA ASP A 515 7.35 21.71 5.57
C ASP A 515 6.86 20.31 5.15
N GLY A 516 5.92 19.73 5.89
CA GLY A 516 5.31 18.44 5.58
C GLY A 516 6.08 17.24 6.09
N TYR A 517 7.11 17.42 6.93
CA TYR A 517 7.76 16.28 7.57
C TYR A 517 6.86 15.67 8.63
N SER A 518 6.67 14.35 8.53
CA SER A 518 5.76 13.62 9.40
C SER A 518 6.49 12.89 10.52
N ALA A 519 5.78 12.69 11.63
CA ALA A 519 6.16 11.73 12.67
C ALA A 519 4.92 11.15 13.37
N PRO A 520 4.93 9.86 13.75
CA PRO A 520 3.86 9.27 14.55
C PRO A 520 3.84 9.91 15.95
N ILE A 521 2.68 10.00 16.60
CA ILE A 521 2.55 10.60 17.95
C ILE A 521 2.34 9.49 19.00
N GLU A 522 3.07 9.53 20.11
CA GLU A 522 2.85 8.60 21.24
C GLU A 522 1.49 8.84 21.89
N GLY A 523 0.81 7.76 22.33
CA GLY A 523 -0.48 7.85 23.03
C GLY A 523 -0.50 8.81 24.21
N ARG A 524 0.63 8.92 24.95
CA ARG A 524 0.77 9.80 26.12
C ARG A 524 0.72 11.29 25.81
N ASP A 525 1.00 11.67 24.56
CA ASP A 525 1.02 13.05 24.10
C ASP A 525 -0.31 13.46 23.44
N ILE A 526 -1.29 12.54 23.41
CA ILE A 526 -2.58 12.71 22.75
C ILE A 526 -3.69 12.84 23.80
N GLN A 527 -4.57 13.81 23.61
CA GLN A 527 -5.82 13.95 24.34
C GLN A 527 -6.98 13.55 23.42
N ILE A 528 -7.87 12.71 23.92
CA ILE A 528 -9.02 12.19 23.17
C ILE A 528 -10.31 12.51 23.91
N GLU A 529 -11.27 13.10 23.21
CA GLU A 529 -12.64 13.35 23.68
C GLU A 529 -13.66 12.71 22.73
N TYR A 530 -14.67 12.01 23.28
CA TYR A 530 -15.71 11.34 22.51
C TYR A 530 -16.99 11.13 23.34
N ASP A 531 -18.08 10.72 22.68
CA ASP A 531 -19.32 10.32 23.36
C ASP A 531 -19.22 8.88 23.90
N GLU A 532 -18.92 8.74 25.18
CA GLU A 532 -18.83 7.46 25.93
C GLU A 532 -20.14 6.65 25.95
N THR A 533 -21.26 7.21 25.50
CA THR A 533 -22.52 6.46 25.37
C THR A 533 -22.67 5.76 24.02
N VAL A 534 -21.88 6.18 23.02
CA VAL A 534 -21.96 5.69 21.63
C VAL A 534 -20.79 4.75 21.32
N ILE A 535 -19.58 5.14 21.70
CA ILE A 535 -18.34 4.37 21.48
C ILE A 535 -17.48 4.32 22.73
N MET A 536 -16.51 3.40 22.74
CA MET A 536 -15.40 3.35 23.68
C MET A 536 -14.10 3.46 22.89
N VAL A 537 -13.18 4.32 23.34
CA VAL A 537 -11.84 4.46 22.73
C VAL A 537 -10.81 4.05 23.77
N GLU A 538 -9.98 3.07 23.46
CA GLU A 538 -8.89 2.60 24.33
C GLU A 538 -7.58 2.54 23.54
N GLU A 539 -6.46 2.88 24.18
CA GLU A 539 -5.15 2.61 23.59
C GLU A 539 -4.90 1.09 23.59
N PHE A 540 -4.78 0.52 22.39
CA PHE A 540 -4.57 -0.91 22.17
C PHE A 540 -3.09 -1.27 22.29
N GLU A 541 -2.24 -0.54 21.56
CA GLU A 541 -0.80 -0.80 21.49
C GLU A 541 -0.04 0.45 21.03
N ASN A 542 0.83 0.99 21.90
CA ASN A 542 1.88 1.97 21.56
C ASN A 542 1.43 3.10 20.61
N GLY A 543 0.39 3.87 20.96
CA GLY A 543 -0.15 4.96 20.14
C GLY A 543 -1.21 4.56 19.10
N ILE A 544 -1.61 3.29 19.03
CA ILE A 544 -2.77 2.82 18.27
C ILE A 544 -3.99 2.78 19.20
N PHE A 545 -5.06 3.47 18.79
CA PHE A 545 -6.35 3.48 19.49
C PHE A 545 -7.33 2.52 18.84
N SER A 546 -7.99 1.69 19.66
CA SER A 546 -9.14 0.88 19.25
C SER A 546 -10.44 1.61 19.61
N VAL A 547 -11.41 1.53 18.70
CA VAL A 547 -12.74 2.15 18.81
C VAL A 547 -13.78 1.05 18.74
N GLU A 548 -14.50 0.84 19.83
CA GLU A 548 -15.56 -0.16 19.93
C GLU A 548 -16.95 0.49 20.00
N PRO A 549 -17.93 0.02 19.20
CA PRO A 549 -19.31 0.51 19.30
C PRO A 549 -20.02 -0.05 20.55
N LEU A 550 -20.69 0.83 21.30
CA LEU A 550 -21.43 0.48 22.52
C LEU A 550 -22.94 0.32 22.29
N GLN A 551 -23.46 0.81 21.17
CA GLN A 551 -24.86 0.70 20.78
C GLN A 551 -25.01 0.47 19.28
N ASP A 552 -26.08 -0.21 18.87
CA ASP A 552 -26.42 -0.40 17.47
C ASP A 552 -27.14 0.85 16.93
N GLY A 553 -26.63 1.41 15.83
CA GLY A 553 -27.12 2.66 15.28
C GLY A 553 -26.58 3.90 16.00
N GLY A 554 -26.15 4.89 15.23
CA GLY A 554 -25.78 6.23 15.73
C GLY A 554 -24.56 6.80 15.03
N SER A 555 -24.21 8.02 15.41
CA SER A 555 -23.00 8.68 14.96
C SER A 555 -22.44 9.58 16.05
N THR A 556 -21.13 9.75 16.05
CA THR A 556 -20.39 10.63 16.95
C THR A 556 -19.10 11.07 16.28
N THR A 557 -18.33 11.92 16.94
CA THR A 557 -17.03 12.38 16.47
C THR A 557 -16.03 12.20 17.61
N ILE A 558 -14.85 11.67 17.29
CA ILE A 558 -13.71 11.65 18.19
C ILE A 558 -12.93 12.94 17.96
N SER A 559 -12.79 13.80 18.97
CA SER A 559 -11.83 14.91 18.94
C SER A 559 -10.48 14.42 19.45
N VAL A 560 -9.45 14.69 18.67
CA VAL A 560 -8.05 14.32 18.93
C VAL A 560 -7.24 15.61 19.02
N THR A 561 -6.61 15.84 20.17
CA THR A 561 -5.80 17.04 20.43
C THR A 561 -4.36 16.66 20.78
N VAL A 562 -3.40 17.33 20.14
CA VAL A 562 -1.96 17.25 20.44
C VAL A 562 -1.42 18.66 20.56
N GLN A 563 -0.89 19.04 21.72
CA GLN A 563 -0.56 20.43 22.05
C GLN A 563 -1.77 21.37 21.84
N GLU A 564 -1.69 22.34 20.92
CA GLU A 564 -2.79 23.22 20.51
C GLU A 564 -3.47 22.81 19.19
N LYS A 565 -3.05 21.71 18.57
CA LYS A 565 -3.59 21.24 17.29
C LYS A 565 -4.69 20.21 17.54
N GLU A 566 -5.79 20.34 16.80
CA GLU A 566 -6.98 19.50 16.95
C GLU A 566 -7.41 18.95 15.59
N THR A 567 -7.81 17.68 15.56
CA THR A 567 -8.45 17.03 14.41
C THR A 567 -9.61 16.16 14.88
N HIS A 568 -10.48 15.77 13.96
CA HIS A 568 -11.74 15.08 14.26
C HIS A 568 -11.88 13.83 13.40
N VAL A 569 -12.26 12.71 14.02
CA VAL A 569 -12.61 11.46 13.33
C VAL A 569 -14.11 11.24 13.44
N PRO A 570 -14.87 11.43 12.35
CA PRO A 570 -16.28 11.08 12.30
C PRO A 570 -16.45 9.56 12.44
N VAL A 571 -17.38 9.12 13.29
CA VAL A 571 -17.68 7.70 13.54
C VAL A 571 -19.17 7.44 13.32
N THR A 572 -19.51 6.45 12.50
CA THR A 572 -20.88 5.93 12.39
C THR A 572 -20.95 4.48 12.86
N ILE A 573 -22.10 4.09 13.38
CA ILE A 573 -22.36 2.71 13.81
C ILE A 573 -23.59 2.19 13.09
N GLY A 574 -23.40 1.11 12.34
CA GLY A 574 -24.43 0.47 11.53
C GLY A 574 -24.96 1.35 10.41
N LEU A 575 -26.03 0.89 9.76
CA LEU A 575 -26.74 1.62 8.73
C LEU A 575 -28.16 1.94 9.18
N ALA A 576 -28.65 3.13 8.85
CA ALA A 576 -30.03 3.51 9.04
C ALA A 576 -30.83 3.24 7.75
N ALA A 577 -31.96 2.54 7.88
CA ALA A 577 -32.87 2.32 6.75
C ALA A 577 -33.78 3.55 6.55
N GLU A 578 -33.71 4.16 5.36
CA GLU A 578 -34.57 5.27 4.95
C GLU A 578 -35.56 4.84 3.87
N GLY A 579 -36.83 5.25 4.01
CA GLY A 579 -37.88 4.98 3.04
C GLY A 579 -37.87 5.98 1.89
N ILE A 580 -37.69 5.49 0.66
CA ILE A 580 -37.68 6.29 -0.57
C ILE A 580 -39.06 6.34 -1.21
N SER A 581 -39.75 5.20 -1.30
CA SER A 581 -41.08 5.14 -1.90
C SER A 581 -41.88 3.94 -1.41
N GLY A 582 -43.07 4.17 -0.85
CA GLY A 582 -44.04 3.10 -0.57
C GLY A 582 -44.88 2.68 -1.79
N PHE A 583 -44.62 3.24 -2.98
CA PHE A 583 -45.39 2.94 -4.20
C PHE A 583 -46.93 3.13 -4.08
N GLU A 584 -47.38 3.97 -3.16
CA GLU A 584 -48.80 4.22 -2.87
C GLU A 584 -49.58 4.82 -4.07
N THR A 585 -48.88 5.44 -5.01
CA THR A 585 -49.46 6.04 -6.20
C THR A 585 -48.61 5.77 -7.44
N SER A 586 -49.18 6.00 -8.63
CA SER A 586 -48.44 5.95 -9.90
C SER A 586 -47.73 7.26 -10.24
N GLU A 587 -47.84 8.29 -9.40
CA GLU A 587 -47.18 9.57 -9.62
C GLU A 587 -45.65 9.40 -9.53
N GLY A 588 -44.91 10.00 -10.47
CA GLY A 588 -43.45 9.84 -10.56
C GLY A 588 -42.97 8.54 -11.22
N TRP A 589 -43.87 7.61 -11.56
CA TRP A 589 -43.52 6.32 -12.16
C TRP A 589 -44.15 6.13 -13.55
N THR A 590 -43.42 5.48 -14.46
CA THR A 590 -43.91 5.15 -15.80
C THR A 590 -43.47 3.76 -16.23
N ALA A 591 -44.36 3.01 -16.90
CA ALA A 591 -43.98 1.75 -17.53
C ALA A 591 -43.37 1.98 -18.92
N THR A 592 -42.13 1.57 -19.10
CA THR A 592 -41.45 1.55 -20.41
C THR A 592 -40.95 0.14 -20.73
N LYS A 593 -40.46 -0.11 -21.95
CA LYS A 593 -40.15 -1.47 -22.41
C LYS A 593 -39.04 -1.53 -23.44
N TYR A 594 -38.35 -2.67 -23.51
CA TYR A 594 -37.39 -2.98 -24.54
C TYR A 594 -37.43 -4.47 -24.92
N PRO A 595 -37.39 -4.83 -26.21
CA PRO A 595 -37.62 -3.98 -27.38
C PRO A 595 -39.09 -3.53 -27.45
N SER A 596 -39.44 -2.68 -28.42
CA SER A 596 -40.79 -2.13 -28.56
C SER A 596 -41.91 -3.16 -28.70
N SER A 597 -41.58 -4.42 -29.04
CA SER A 597 -42.52 -5.55 -29.14
C SER A 597 -42.99 -6.09 -27.79
N VAL A 598 -42.24 -5.88 -26.72
CA VAL A 598 -42.61 -6.33 -25.36
C VAL A 598 -43.93 -5.66 -24.95
N GLY A 599 -44.85 -6.41 -24.35
CA GLY A 599 -46.03 -5.85 -23.70
C GLY A 599 -45.67 -5.37 -22.30
N THR A 600 -46.13 -4.19 -21.89
CA THR A 600 -46.05 -3.76 -20.49
C THR A 600 -47.19 -2.82 -20.14
N SER A 601 -47.66 -2.90 -18.90
CA SER A 601 -48.59 -1.94 -18.31
C SER A 601 -48.32 -1.80 -16.82
N MET A 602 -48.68 -0.65 -16.26
CA MET A 602 -48.55 -0.34 -14.84
C MET A 602 -49.93 -0.01 -14.27
N GLU A 603 -50.21 -0.50 -13.07
CA GLU A 603 -51.42 -0.17 -12.33
C GLU A 603 -51.16 -0.14 -10.82
N VAL A 604 -51.97 0.64 -10.10
CA VAL A 604 -51.92 0.68 -8.63
C VAL A 604 -52.84 -0.40 -8.08
N VAL A 605 -52.32 -1.26 -7.20
CA VAL A 605 -52.99 -2.43 -6.63
C VAL A 605 -52.86 -2.42 -5.10
N PRO A 606 -53.61 -3.25 -4.35
CA PRO A 606 -53.35 -3.45 -2.92
C PRO A 606 -51.93 -3.97 -2.67
N GLY A 607 -51.17 -3.29 -1.82
CA GLY A 607 -49.80 -3.62 -1.44
C GLY A 607 -49.69 -4.57 -0.25
N ARG A 608 -48.46 -4.70 0.26
CA ARG A 608 -48.13 -5.38 1.52
C ARG A 608 -48.71 -4.58 2.70
N ASP A 609 -48.49 -3.28 2.67
CA ASP A 609 -49.10 -2.28 3.54
C ASP A 609 -49.64 -1.15 2.63
N GLY A 610 -50.94 -0.86 2.68
CA GLY A 610 -51.52 0.19 1.81
C GLY A 610 -51.69 -0.21 0.34
N SER A 611 -51.31 0.69 -0.56
CA SER A 611 -51.36 0.51 -2.03
C SER A 611 -49.95 0.41 -2.59
N SER A 612 -49.80 -0.24 -3.74
CA SER A 612 -48.50 -0.54 -4.34
C SER A 612 -48.59 -0.51 -5.87
N VAL A 613 -47.45 -0.47 -6.55
CA VAL A 613 -47.38 -0.46 -8.02
C VAL A 613 -47.13 -1.86 -8.56
N GLN A 614 -48.05 -2.35 -9.40
CA GLN A 614 -47.87 -3.57 -10.19
C GLN A 614 -47.36 -3.23 -11.59
N LEU A 615 -46.29 -3.91 -11.99
CA LEU A 615 -45.77 -3.92 -13.36
C LEU A 615 -46.10 -5.24 -14.03
N ASN A 616 -46.94 -5.19 -15.06
CA ASN A 616 -47.26 -6.32 -15.92
C ASN A 616 -46.30 -6.33 -17.12
N TYR A 617 -45.89 -7.53 -17.56
CA TYR A 617 -44.97 -7.69 -18.69
C TYR A 617 -45.27 -8.94 -19.53
N ASP A 618 -44.99 -8.84 -20.84
CA ASP A 618 -45.15 -9.92 -21.82
C ASP A 618 -43.84 -10.17 -22.57
N PHE A 619 -43.10 -11.18 -22.10
CA PHE A 619 -41.84 -11.64 -22.67
C PHE A 619 -42.01 -12.77 -23.69
N SER A 620 -43.26 -13.10 -24.06
CA SER A 620 -43.59 -14.11 -25.09
C SER A 620 -43.55 -13.59 -26.53
N THR A 621 -43.36 -12.27 -26.69
CA THR A 621 -43.54 -11.54 -27.95
C THR A 621 -42.31 -11.54 -28.87
N THR A 622 -41.14 -11.90 -28.36
CA THR A 622 -39.87 -11.93 -29.10
C THR A 622 -38.84 -12.81 -28.39
N THR A 623 -37.84 -13.29 -29.13
CA THR A 623 -36.72 -14.10 -28.61
C THR A 623 -35.45 -13.27 -28.34
N SER A 624 -35.49 -11.95 -28.53
CA SER A 624 -34.39 -11.03 -28.13
C SER A 624 -34.27 -10.95 -26.59
N THR A 625 -33.42 -10.08 -26.05
CA THR A 625 -33.52 -9.68 -24.63
C THR A 625 -34.78 -8.85 -24.43
N ARG A 626 -35.58 -9.13 -23.38
CA ARG A 626 -36.85 -8.46 -23.09
C ARG A 626 -36.83 -7.88 -21.70
N ALA A 627 -37.16 -6.61 -21.57
CA ALA A 627 -37.23 -5.92 -20.29
C ALA A 627 -38.51 -5.07 -20.24
N ALA A 628 -39.14 -5.05 -19.08
CA ALA A 628 -40.21 -4.12 -18.75
C ALA A 628 -39.73 -3.26 -17.57
N TYR A 629 -39.74 -1.95 -17.75
CA TYR A 629 -39.18 -1.02 -16.78
C TYR A 629 -40.28 -0.31 -16.02
N LEU A 630 -40.17 -0.29 -14.70
CA LEU A 630 -40.77 0.70 -13.83
C LEU A 630 -39.76 1.86 -13.70
N GLN A 631 -40.02 2.95 -14.43
CA GLN A 631 -39.08 4.06 -14.58
C GLN A 631 -39.52 5.28 -13.76
N ALA A 632 -38.59 5.83 -12.97
CA ALA A 632 -38.78 7.08 -12.25
C ALA A 632 -38.69 8.29 -13.20
N SER A 633 -39.61 9.23 -13.09
CA SER A 633 -39.66 10.46 -13.89
C SER A 633 -40.26 11.63 -13.08
N PRO A 634 -39.44 12.60 -12.62
CA PRO A 634 -37.98 12.68 -12.75
C PRO A 634 -37.27 11.54 -11.99
N ARG A 635 -35.96 11.36 -12.25
CA ARG A 635 -35.15 10.43 -11.45
C ARG A 635 -35.19 10.83 -9.99
N ILE A 636 -35.22 9.85 -9.09
CA ILE A 636 -35.39 10.09 -7.65
C ILE A 636 -33.98 10.20 -7.04
N GLU A 637 -33.66 11.35 -6.47
CA GLU A 637 -32.42 11.52 -5.69
C GLU A 637 -32.50 10.71 -4.41
N LEU A 638 -31.46 9.93 -4.14
CA LEU A 638 -31.33 9.12 -2.93
C LEU A 638 -30.58 9.92 -1.86
N PRO A 639 -31.00 9.82 -0.57
CA PRO A 639 -30.40 10.55 0.53
C PRO A 639 -29.04 9.97 0.92
N GLY A 640 -28.08 10.85 1.24
CA GLY A 640 -26.78 10.49 1.84
C GLY A 640 -25.94 9.49 1.02
N ASP A 641 -24.98 8.88 1.72
CA ASP A 641 -24.01 7.94 1.14
C ASP A 641 -24.56 6.51 1.14
N VAL A 642 -25.57 6.27 0.31
CA VAL A 642 -26.30 5.00 0.22
C VAL A 642 -25.38 3.80 0.06
N GLN A 643 -25.36 2.90 1.04
CA GLN A 643 -24.60 1.66 0.97
C GLN A 643 -25.39 0.51 0.34
N LYS A 644 -26.71 0.47 0.58
CA LYS A 644 -27.60 -0.54 -0.01
C LYS A 644 -28.91 0.07 -0.49
N ILE A 645 -29.49 -0.54 -1.52
CA ILE A 645 -30.85 -0.25 -1.99
C ILE A 645 -31.67 -1.54 -2.03
N GLY A 646 -32.87 -1.50 -1.48
CA GLY A 646 -33.74 -2.67 -1.39
C GLY A 646 -35.22 -2.33 -1.45
N LEU A 647 -36.06 -3.34 -1.70
CA LEU A 647 -37.51 -3.20 -1.75
C LEU A 647 -38.22 -4.54 -1.56
N TRP A 648 -39.50 -4.48 -1.20
CA TRP A 648 -40.39 -5.64 -1.18
C TRP A 648 -40.96 -5.93 -2.56
N VAL A 649 -40.90 -7.20 -2.96
CA VAL A 649 -41.39 -7.66 -4.27
C VAL A 649 -42.35 -8.84 -4.09
N ASN A 650 -43.58 -8.68 -4.57
CA ASN A 650 -44.51 -9.80 -4.72
C ASN A 650 -44.18 -10.53 -6.03
N GLY A 651 -43.54 -11.69 -5.91
CA GLY A 651 -43.11 -12.48 -7.06
C GLY A 651 -44.25 -13.27 -7.69
N ASP A 652 -44.16 -13.50 -9.00
CA ASP A 652 -45.05 -14.39 -9.76
C ASP A 652 -44.47 -15.81 -9.95
N GLY A 653 -43.21 -16.04 -9.55
CA GLY A 653 -42.52 -17.32 -9.65
C GLY A 653 -42.00 -17.66 -11.04
N ASN A 654 -42.07 -16.75 -12.01
CA ASN A 654 -41.70 -17.02 -13.41
C ASN A 654 -40.18 -16.95 -13.67
N GLY A 655 -39.38 -16.50 -12.70
CA GLY A 655 -37.92 -16.58 -12.77
C GLY A 655 -37.22 -15.39 -13.43
N ALA A 656 -37.92 -14.29 -13.71
CA ALA A 656 -37.32 -13.10 -14.32
C ALA A 656 -36.13 -12.56 -13.50
N TRP A 657 -35.08 -12.07 -14.18
CA TRP A 657 -33.94 -11.42 -13.52
C TRP A 657 -34.32 -9.99 -13.13
N LEU A 658 -34.31 -9.66 -11.83
CA LEU A 658 -34.73 -8.35 -11.33
C LEU A 658 -33.53 -7.44 -11.07
N ARG A 659 -33.57 -6.22 -11.62
CA ARG A 659 -32.45 -5.27 -11.64
C ARG A 659 -32.91 -3.85 -11.35
N THR A 660 -31.96 -2.99 -10.98
CA THR A 660 -32.14 -1.54 -10.85
C THR A 660 -31.03 -0.78 -11.56
N VAL A 661 -31.27 0.48 -11.93
CA VAL A 661 -30.25 1.40 -12.46
C VAL A 661 -30.24 2.67 -11.63
N ILE A 662 -29.05 3.06 -11.18
CA ILE A 662 -28.77 4.32 -10.53
C ILE A 662 -27.80 5.16 -11.39
N GLU A 663 -27.84 6.47 -11.24
CA GLU A 663 -26.87 7.41 -11.81
C GLU A 663 -26.19 8.16 -10.67
N ASP A 664 -24.87 8.25 -10.69
CA ASP A 664 -24.10 9.01 -9.70
C ASP A 664 -24.04 10.52 -10.05
N ALA A 665 -23.35 11.33 -9.24
CA ALA A 665 -23.20 12.75 -9.50
C ALA A 665 -22.37 13.07 -10.76
N SER A 666 -21.52 12.14 -11.22
CA SER A 666 -20.74 12.28 -12.47
C SER A 666 -21.58 12.03 -13.74
N GLY A 667 -22.79 11.47 -13.61
CA GLY A 667 -23.63 11.04 -14.73
C GLY A 667 -23.39 9.60 -15.19
N THR A 668 -22.59 8.84 -14.45
CA THR A 668 -22.30 7.42 -14.69
C THR A 668 -23.46 6.55 -14.22
N ASN A 669 -23.91 5.63 -15.09
CA ASN A 669 -25.05 4.76 -14.80
C ASN A 669 -24.60 3.35 -14.37
N TYR A 670 -24.99 2.94 -13.17
CA TYR A 670 -24.68 1.63 -12.61
C TYR A 670 -25.91 0.72 -12.66
N THR A 671 -25.76 -0.48 -13.22
CA THR A 671 -26.85 -1.46 -13.29
C THR A 671 -26.64 -2.57 -12.28
N LEU A 672 -27.44 -2.57 -11.21
CA LEU A 672 -27.31 -3.48 -10.07
C LEU A 672 -28.33 -4.62 -10.13
N THR A 673 -27.98 -5.77 -9.55
CA THR A 673 -28.87 -6.95 -9.49
C THR A 673 -29.55 -7.01 -8.13
N LEU A 674 -30.88 -6.90 -8.11
CA LEU A 674 -31.67 -7.05 -6.88
C LEU A 674 -31.99 -8.53 -6.60
N ALA A 675 -32.29 -9.31 -7.64
CA ALA A 675 -32.44 -10.75 -7.52
C ALA A 675 -32.14 -11.42 -8.85
N SER A 676 -31.23 -12.39 -8.86
CA SER A 676 -30.83 -13.12 -10.08
C SER A 676 -31.98 -13.87 -10.75
N GLN A 677 -32.98 -14.33 -10.00
CA GLN A 677 -34.23 -14.92 -10.50
C GLN A 677 -35.38 -14.70 -9.52
N VAL A 678 -36.54 -14.22 -10.01
CA VAL A 678 -37.80 -14.14 -9.23
C VAL A 678 -38.56 -15.47 -9.29
N ASN A 679 -38.06 -16.48 -8.60
CA ASN A 679 -38.61 -17.85 -8.58
C ASN A 679 -39.55 -18.13 -7.39
N TRP A 680 -39.98 -17.09 -6.69
CA TRP A 680 -40.90 -17.18 -5.55
C TRP A 680 -42.26 -16.57 -5.89
N THR A 681 -43.28 -17.01 -5.17
CA THR A 681 -44.62 -16.40 -5.17
C THR A 681 -44.88 -15.71 -3.83
N GLY A 682 -45.47 -14.51 -3.85
CA GLY A 682 -45.71 -13.72 -2.64
C GLY A 682 -44.58 -12.74 -2.32
N TRP A 683 -44.70 -12.03 -1.19
CA TRP A 683 -43.78 -10.96 -0.79
C TRP A 683 -42.43 -11.49 -0.31
N LYS A 684 -41.34 -10.92 -0.86
CA LYS A 684 -39.96 -11.13 -0.41
C LYS A 684 -39.20 -9.80 -0.52
N TYR A 685 -38.42 -9.46 0.50
CA TYR A 685 -37.49 -8.34 0.44
C TYR A 685 -36.24 -8.73 -0.35
N VAL A 686 -35.80 -7.85 -1.25
CA VAL A 686 -34.60 -8.03 -2.07
C VAL A 686 -33.78 -6.74 -2.03
N GLU A 687 -32.46 -6.87 -2.03
CA GLU A 687 -31.53 -5.75 -1.87
C GLU A 687 -30.23 -5.98 -2.63
N THR A 688 -29.47 -4.91 -2.84
CA THR A 688 -28.12 -4.93 -3.41
C THR A 688 -27.26 -3.83 -2.79
N THR A 689 -25.97 -4.09 -2.67
CA THR A 689 -24.96 -3.11 -2.27
C THR A 689 -24.59 -2.21 -3.45
N LEU A 690 -24.30 -0.94 -3.16
CA LEU A 690 -23.74 -0.01 -4.13
C LEU A 690 -22.22 -0.24 -4.25
N PRO A 691 -21.64 -0.19 -5.47
CA PRO A 691 -20.20 -0.24 -5.67
C PRO A 691 -19.44 0.85 -4.92
N GLU A 692 -18.23 0.54 -4.46
CA GLU A 692 -17.26 1.53 -3.97
C GLU A 692 -16.90 2.53 -5.09
N GLY A 693 -16.55 3.77 -4.70
CA GLY A 693 -16.15 4.85 -5.63
C GLY A 693 -17.30 5.65 -6.28
N ILE A 694 -18.56 5.39 -5.90
CA ILE A 694 -19.72 6.15 -6.38
C ILE A 694 -19.71 7.60 -5.87
N GLN A 695 -20.07 8.55 -6.75
CA GLN A 695 -20.21 9.97 -6.44
C GLN A 695 -21.64 10.33 -6.02
N TYR A 696 -21.81 11.04 -4.90
CA TYR A 696 -23.11 11.48 -4.40
C TYR A 696 -23.41 12.94 -4.79
N PRO A 697 -24.69 13.33 -4.98
CA PRO A 697 -25.90 12.54 -4.76
C PRO A 697 -26.18 11.54 -5.90
N VAL A 698 -26.64 10.34 -5.53
CA VAL A 698 -27.05 9.29 -6.46
C VAL A 698 -28.54 9.42 -6.79
N LYS A 699 -28.91 9.15 -8.03
CA LYS A 699 -30.30 9.21 -8.53
C LYS A 699 -30.76 7.84 -9.02
N LEU A 700 -31.83 7.32 -8.44
CA LEU A 700 -32.53 6.14 -8.94
C LEU A 700 -33.24 6.45 -10.26
N TRP A 701 -32.94 5.65 -11.29
CA TRP A 701 -33.56 5.78 -12.60
C TRP A 701 -34.69 4.78 -12.84
N ARG A 702 -34.47 3.47 -12.64
CA ARG A 702 -35.47 2.45 -12.99
C ARG A 702 -35.24 1.10 -12.31
N ILE A 703 -36.35 0.39 -12.06
CA ILE A 703 -36.41 -0.98 -11.53
C ILE A 703 -37.08 -1.86 -12.59
N TYR A 704 -36.53 -3.04 -12.89
CA TYR A 704 -37.05 -3.83 -14.02
C TYR A 704 -36.76 -5.33 -13.94
N PRO A 705 -37.76 -6.19 -14.24
CA PRO A 705 -37.50 -7.55 -14.70
C PRO A 705 -36.92 -7.57 -16.12
N VAL A 706 -35.98 -8.48 -16.37
CA VAL A 706 -35.41 -8.78 -17.68
C VAL A 706 -35.30 -10.29 -17.91
N GLU A 707 -35.56 -10.72 -19.13
CA GLU A 707 -35.34 -12.09 -19.61
C GLU A 707 -34.42 -12.08 -20.83
N THR A 708 -33.34 -12.85 -20.76
CA THR A 708 -32.30 -12.93 -21.79
C THR A 708 -32.28 -14.28 -22.48
N ASN A 709 -32.89 -15.32 -21.89
CA ASN A 709 -32.99 -16.63 -22.49
C ASN A 709 -34.08 -16.63 -23.57
N PRO A 710 -33.75 -16.96 -24.84
CA PRO A 710 -34.73 -17.00 -25.91
C PRO A 710 -35.77 -18.13 -25.74
N ASN A 711 -35.45 -19.16 -24.96
CA ASN A 711 -36.31 -20.34 -24.77
C ASN A 711 -37.39 -20.16 -23.70
N GLU A 712 -37.21 -19.21 -22.78
CA GLU A 712 -38.19 -18.90 -21.75
C GLU A 712 -39.16 -17.85 -22.29
N GLN A 713 -40.43 -18.19 -22.50
CA GLN A 713 -41.42 -17.30 -23.14
C GLN A 713 -42.68 -17.27 -22.27
N TYR A 714 -42.89 -16.18 -21.55
CA TYR A 714 -43.95 -16.07 -20.55
C TYR A 714 -44.46 -14.63 -20.40
N THR A 715 -45.62 -14.52 -19.77
CA THR A 715 -46.18 -13.26 -19.27
C THR A 715 -46.14 -13.30 -17.76
N GLY A 716 -45.88 -12.17 -17.12
CA GLY A 716 -45.77 -12.09 -15.67
C GLY A 716 -46.20 -10.75 -15.12
N GLN A 717 -46.18 -10.68 -13.79
CA GLN A 717 -46.50 -9.49 -13.01
C GLN A 717 -45.63 -9.45 -11.76
N LEU A 718 -45.01 -8.31 -11.49
CA LEU A 718 -44.33 -8.05 -10.23
C LEU A 718 -44.99 -6.85 -9.55
N ILE A 719 -45.18 -6.95 -8.24
CA ILE A 719 -45.72 -5.85 -7.42
C ILE A 719 -44.60 -5.36 -6.52
N PHE A 720 -44.35 -4.04 -6.52
CA PHE A 720 -43.22 -3.40 -5.83
C PHE A 720 -43.71 -2.53 -4.69
N ASP A 721 -43.18 -2.75 -3.49
CA ASP A 721 -43.60 -2.06 -2.27
C ASP A 721 -42.37 -1.69 -1.43
N ASP A 722 -42.50 -0.68 -0.55
CA ASP A 722 -41.47 -0.28 0.43
C ASP A 722 -40.03 -0.22 -0.14
N LEU A 723 -39.76 0.67 -1.11
CA LEU A 723 -38.40 0.97 -1.55
C LEU A 723 -37.64 1.71 -0.45
N THR A 724 -36.55 1.11 0.00
CA THR A 724 -35.69 1.62 1.07
C THR A 724 -34.23 1.68 0.63
N VAL A 725 -33.46 2.55 1.27
CA VAL A 725 -32.00 2.59 1.20
C VAL A 725 -31.42 2.45 2.58
N GLU A 726 -30.21 1.91 2.68
CA GLU A 726 -29.43 1.91 3.92
C GLU A 726 -28.30 2.94 3.79
N VAL A 727 -28.28 3.92 4.68
CA VAL A 727 -27.32 5.03 4.71
C VAL A 727 -26.61 5.07 6.06
N PRO A 728 -25.33 5.47 6.14
CA PRO A 728 -24.72 5.81 7.40
C PRO A 728 -25.51 6.94 8.07
N PRO A 729 -25.73 6.92 9.39
CA PRO A 729 -26.32 8.05 10.10
C PRO A 729 -25.59 9.36 9.82
N SER A 730 -26.32 10.45 9.58
CA SER A 730 -25.73 11.77 9.28
C SER A 730 -24.81 12.24 10.41
N ILE A 731 -23.64 12.76 10.04
CA ILE A 731 -22.72 13.45 10.94
C ILE A 731 -22.69 14.93 10.56
N GLU A 732 -22.84 15.81 11.55
CA GLU A 732 -22.43 17.20 11.39
C GLU A 732 -20.90 17.22 11.40
N ILE A 733 -20.29 17.29 10.21
CA ILE A 733 -18.86 17.57 10.07
C ILE A 733 -18.69 19.04 10.41
N HIS A 734 -18.01 19.34 11.51
CA HIS A 734 -17.56 20.70 11.76
C HIS A 734 -16.51 21.03 10.69
N ASP A 735 -16.77 22.06 9.88
CA ASP A 735 -15.87 22.54 8.83
C ASP A 735 -14.44 22.57 9.38
N GLN A 736 -13.57 21.76 8.77
CA GLN A 736 -12.17 21.74 9.12
C GLN A 736 -11.57 23.12 8.84
N ASN A 737 -10.61 23.49 9.70
CA ASN A 737 -9.95 24.78 9.77
C ASN A 737 -9.69 25.42 8.39
N THR A 738 -9.85 26.74 8.31
CA THR A 738 -9.40 27.56 7.17
C THR A 738 -7.99 27.18 6.77
N VAL A 739 -7.82 26.66 5.55
CA VAL A 739 -6.52 26.32 4.97
C VAL A 739 -5.62 27.56 5.04
N GLU A 740 -4.57 27.52 5.86
CA GLU A 740 -3.52 28.53 5.78
C GLU A 740 -2.81 28.36 4.43
N GLY A 741 -2.81 29.42 3.61
CA GLY A 741 -2.23 29.36 2.27
C GLY A 741 -0.72 29.17 2.31
N ASP A 742 -0.20 28.23 1.53
CA ASP A 742 1.24 28.00 1.39
C ASP A 742 1.91 29.18 0.66
N PRO A 743 3.06 29.68 1.15
CA PRO A 743 3.76 30.85 0.56
C PRO A 743 4.32 30.61 -0.86
N LEU A 744 4.36 29.37 -1.35
CA LEU A 744 4.71 29.06 -2.73
C LEU A 744 3.68 29.65 -3.69
N ILE A 745 2.39 29.60 -3.37
CA ILE A 745 1.34 30.27 -4.15
C ILE A 745 1.25 31.72 -3.69
N ILE A 746 1.58 32.64 -4.59
CA ILE A 746 1.64 34.06 -4.25
C ILE A 746 0.25 34.62 -3.97
N GLN A 747 0.17 35.35 -2.86
CA GLN A 747 -0.98 36.13 -2.42
C GLN A 747 -0.54 37.56 -2.13
N ASN A 748 -1.30 38.55 -2.61
CA ASN A 748 -1.07 39.98 -2.40
C ASN A 748 0.29 40.50 -2.90
N ASP A 749 0.85 39.85 -3.92
CA ASP A 749 2.08 40.26 -4.59
C ASP A 749 2.08 39.70 -6.03
N THR A 750 3.15 39.98 -6.79
CA THR A 750 3.41 39.43 -8.12
C THR A 750 4.79 38.77 -8.17
N LEU A 751 5.02 37.90 -9.15
CA LEU A 751 6.35 37.33 -9.39
C LEU A 751 7.37 38.44 -9.68
N GLY A 752 8.38 38.54 -8.81
CA GLY A 752 9.46 39.53 -8.91
C GLY A 752 10.20 39.50 -10.25
N GLU A 753 10.66 40.67 -10.72
CA GLU A 753 11.41 40.83 -11.97
C GLU A 753 12.78 40.13 -11.98
N ASP A 754 13.28 39.76 -10.80
CA ASP A 754 14.52 39.02 -10.58
C ASP A 754 14.39 37.51 -10.81
N ARG A 755 13.15 37.01 -10.95
CA ARG A 755 12.85 35.60 -11.26
C ARG A 755 12.63 35.41 -12.76
N TRP A 756 13.17 34.32 -13.31
CA TRP A 756 12.78 33.89 -14.65
C TRP A 756 11.53 33.02 -14.58
N LYS A 757 10.76 32.97 -15.67
CA LYS A 757 9.38 32.47 -15.63
C LYS A 757 9.16 31.33 -16.61
N PHE A 758 8.32 30.36 -16.24
CA PHE A 758 7.77 29.35 -17.15
C PHE A 758 6.27 29.16 -16.88
N ALA A 759 5.50 28.81 -17.91
CA ALA A 759 4.06 28.62 -17.80
C ALA A 759 3.70 27.13 -17.87
N VAL A 760 2.59 26.75 -17.24
CA VAL A 760 2.02 25.40 -17.28
C VAL A 760 0.54 25.48 -17.66
N LEU A 761 0.16 24.66 -18.64
CA LEU A 761 -1.21 24.45 -19.11
C LEU A 761 -1.54 22.95 -19.04
N SER A 762 -2.73 22.59 -18.57
CA SER A 762 -3.15 21.20 -18.43
C SER A 762 -4.65 21.02 -18.70
N ASP A 763 -5.07 19.80 -19.02
CA ASP A 763 -6.47 19.34 -18.97
C ASP A 763 -7.45 20.17 -19.82
N SER A 764 -7.04 20.54 -21.04
CA SER A 764 -7.93 21.25 -21.97
C SER A 764 -8.97 20.32 -22.61
N GLN A 765 -8.57 19.07 -22.90
CA GLN A 765 -9.38 17.98 -23.46
C GLN A 765 -10.28 18.42 -24.62
N PHE A 766 -9.70 18.99 -25.68
CA PHE A 766 -10.44 19.32 -26.89
C PHE A 766 -10.33 18.24 -27.98
N VAL A 767 -11.20 18.29 -28.97
CA VAL A 767 -11.20 17.38 -30.13
C VAL A 767 -11.28 18.15 -31.44
N ALA A 768 -10.60 17.66 -32.47
CA ALA A 768 -10.63 18.23 -33.82
C ALA A 768 -12.03 18.23 -34.45
N LYS A 769 -12.87 17.27 -34.04
CA LYS A 769 -14.26 17.15 -34.50
C LYS A 769 -15.15 18.32 -34.08
N ASN A 770 -14.77 19.07 -33.03
CA ASN A 770 -15.51 20.22 -32.52
C ASN A 770 -14.58 21.43 -32.29
N PRO A 771 -14.02 22.03 -33.34
CA PRO A 771 -12.96 23.03 -33.23
C PRO A 771 -13.42 24.39 -32.67
N ASN A 772 -14.71 24.54 -32.37
CA ASN A 772 -15.31 25.76 -31.81
C ASN A 772 -15.95 25.51 -30.43
N SER A 773 -15.59 24.42 -29.76
CA SER A 773 -16.09 24.09 -28.42
C SER A 773 -15.66 25.13 -27.38
N SER A 774 -16.27 25.09 -26.19
CA SER A 774 -15.81 25.91 -25.06
C SER A 774 -14.38 25.57 -24.65
N GLN A 775 -14.01 24.28 -24.68
CA GLN A 775 -12.64 23.81 -24.40
C GLN A 775 -11.61 24.48 -25.33
N VAL A 776 -11.84 24.47 -26.64
CA VAL A 776 -10.90 25.10 -27.60
C VAL A 776 -10.78 26.60 -27.35
N LYS A 777 -11.89 27.27 -27.00
CA LYS A 777 -11.87 28.71 -26.71
C LYS A 777 -11.08 29.01 -25.45
N MET A 778 -11.29 28.26 -24.37
CA MET A 778 -10.55 28.41 -23.12
C MET A 778 -9.06 28.10 -23.32
N ALA A 779 -8.71 27.05 -24.07
CA ALA A 779 -7.32 26.73 -24.39
C ALA A 779 -6.64 27.87 -25.15
N ARG A 780 -7.30 28.40 -26.20
CA ARG A 780 -6.77 29.55 -26.97
C ARG A 780 -6.65 30.82 -26.12
N GLU A 781 -7.65 31.12 -25.30
CA GLU A 781 -7.60 32.26 -24.38
C GLU A 781 -6.43 32.12 -23.39
N SER A 782 -6.24 30.93 -22.80
CA SER A 782 -5.12 30.64 -21.90
C SER A 782 -3.78 30.84 -22.60
N LEU A 783 -3.62 30.30 -23.82
CA LEU A 783 -2.40 30.47 -24.62
C LEU A 783 -2.13 31.95 -24.94
N GLN A 784 -3.16 32.73 -25.26
CA GLN A 784 -3.03 34.17 -25.51
C GLN A 784 -2.60 34.94 -24.26
N GLN A 785 -3.16 34.60 -23.09
CA GLN A 785 -2.76 35.19 -21.80
C GLN A 785 -1.31 34.80 -21.45
N ILE A 786 -0.93 33.53 -21.61
CA ILE A 786 0.44 33.04 -21.40
C ILE A 786 1.42 33.78 -22.31
N VAL A 787 1.09 33.94 -23.59
CA VAL A 787 1.91 34.69 -24.55
C VAL A 787 2.11 36.15 -24.13
N ALA A 788 1.08 36.78 -23.55
CA ALA A 788 1.17 38.16 -23.07
C ALA A 788 2.14 38.32 -21.88
N GLU A 789 2.28 37.29 -21.05
CA GLU A 789 3.19 37.27 -19.89
C GLU A 789 4.64 36.91 -20.26
N ASN A 790 4.87 36.47 -21.51
CA ASN A 790 6.19 36.22 -22.09
C ASN A 790 7.11 35.34 -21.20
N PRO A 791 6.72 34.09 -20.90
CA PRO A 791 7.58 33.13 -20.20
C PRO A 791 8.77 32.70 -21.06
N ASP A 792 9.78 32.09 -20.42
CA ASP A 792 10.93 31.51 -21.11
C ASP A 792 10.54 30.27 -21.94
N PHE A 793 9.55 29.48 -21.48
CA PHE A 793 8.93 28.35 -22.18
C PHE A 793 7.56 27.98 -21.57
N LEU A 794 6.81 27.14 -22.27
CA LEU A 794 5.53 26.57 -21.85
C LEU A 794 5.63 25.05 -21.70
N VAL A 795 5.07 24.50 -20.62
CA VAL A 795 4.82 23.07 -20.46
C VAL A 795 3.33 22.80 -20.65
N ILE A 796 3.00 21.90 -21.57
CA ILE A 796 1.68 21.26 -21.66
C ILE A 796 1.77 19.97 -20.85
N ASN A 797 1.09 19.91 -19.70
CA ASN A 797 1.20 18.80 -18.77
C ASN A 797 0.07 17.78 -18.93
N GLY A 798 -0.08 17.23 -20.14
CA GLY A 798 -1.07 16.21 -20.48
C GLY A 798 -2.47 16.73 -20.76
N ASP A 799 -3.30 15.85 -21.33
CA ASP A 799 -4.72 16.04 -21.60
C ASP A 799 -5.05 17.31 -22.38
N LEU A 800 -4.22 17.67 -23.37
CA LEU A 800 -4.55 18.76 -24.29
C LEU A 800 -5.69 18.33 -25.22
N VAL A 801 -5.65 17.09 -25.67
CA VAL A 801 -6.68 16.44 -26.50
C VAL A 801 -7.51 15.45 -25.66
N ASP A 802 -8.70 15.07 -26.14
CA ASP A 802 -9.61 14.17 -25.39
C ASP A 802 -9.62 12.72 -25.91
N THR A 803 -9.44 12.51 -27.23
CA THR A 803 -9.74 11.21 -27.87
C THR A 803 -8.56 10.52 -28.57
N ALA A 804 -7.36 11.09 -28.53
CA ALA A 804 -6.12 10.55 -29.09
C ALA A 804 -6.16 10.11 -30.58
N TRP A 805 -7.09 10.64 -31.38
CA TRP A 805 -7.06 10.40 -32.82
C TRP A 805 -5.99 11.27 -33.48
N GLU A 806 -5.40 10.80 -34.58
CA GLU A 806 -4.37 11.55 -35.33
C GLU A 806 -4.83 12.97 -35.66
N GLU A 807 -6.10 13.15 -36.02
CA GLU A 807 -6.67 14.47 -36.31
C GLU A 807 -6.69 15.41 -35.10
N ASP A 808 -6.84 14.88 -33.88
CA ASP A 808 -6.82 15.67 -32.65
C ASP A 808 -5.43 16.25 -32.41
N PHE A 809 -4.37 15.46 -32.63
CA PHE A 809 -2.98 15.91 -32.47
C PHE A 809 -2.56 16.92 -33.53
N VAL A 810 -2.93 16.69 -34.79
CA VAL A 810 -2.70 17.67 -35.87
C VAL A 810 -3.44 18.99 -35.57
N PHE A 811 -4.65 18.91 -35.03
CA PHE A 811 -5.38 20.12 -34.63
C PHE A 811 -4.76 20.79 -33.41
N ALA A 812 -4.25 20.03 -32.45
CA ALA A 812 -3.51 20.58 -31.31
C ALA A 812 -2.23 21.30 -31.75
N GLU A 813 -1.43 20.70 -32.63
CA GLU A 813 -0.27 21.34 -33.25
C GLU A 813 -0.65 22.66 -33.94
N GLN A 814 -1.75 22.66 -34.71
CA GLN A 814 -2.26 23.86 -35.35
C GLN A 814 -2.64 24.96 -34.33
N VAL A 815 -3.34 24.61 -33.25
CA VAL A 815 -3.71 25.57 -32.18
C VAL A 815 -2.46 26.17 -31.55
N LEU A 816 -1.46 25.35 -31.24
CA LEU A 816 -0.20 25.80 -30.64
C LEU A 816 0.60 26.69 -31.61
N GLU A 817 0.67 26.36 -32.90
CA GLU A 817 1.33 27.19 -33.91
C GLU A 817 0.63 28.56 -34.08
N GLU A 818 -0.70 28.57 -34.10
CA GLU A 818 -1.49 29.80 -34.28
C GLU A 818 -1.39 30.76 -33.09
N GLU A 819 -1.49 30.26 -31.86
CA GLU A 819 -1.50 31.11 -30.66
C GLU A 819 -0.08 31.41 -30.15
N VAL A 820 0.79 30.41 -30.09
CA VAL A 820 2.16 30.54 -29.56
C VAL A 820 3.15 30.84 -30.67
N GLY A 821 3.23 29.99 -31.70
CA GLY A 821 4.20 30.13 -32.79
C GLY A 821 5.66 29.95 -32.32
N ASP A 822 6.57 30.82 -32.76
CA ASP A 822 8.00 30.78 -32.45
C ASP A 822 8.42 31.65 -31.25
N LYS A 823 7.45 32.14 -30.45
CA LYS A 823 7.70 33.08 -29.35
C LYS A 823 8.55 32.48 -28.23
N PHE A 824 8.28 31.23 -27.85
CA PHE A 824 9.05 30.46 -26.86
C PHE A 824 8.86 28.95 -27.08
N PRO A 825 9.77 28.09 -26.58
CA PRO A 825 9.66 26.64 -26.68
C PRO A 825 8.41 26.10 -25.96
N ILE A 826 7.89 24.98 -26.48
CA ILE A 826 6.79 24.22 -25.88
C ILE A 826 7.32 22.81 -25.60
N TYR A 827 7.14 22.34 -24.37
CA TYR A 827 7.37 20.96 -23.97
C TYR A 827 6.02 20.30 -23.67
N TYR A 828 5.71 19.18 -24.31
CA TYR A 828 4.41 18.52 -24.17
C TYR A 828 4.59 17.11 -23.62
N THR A 829 4.19 16.92 -22.37
CA THR A 829 4.10 15.62 -21.69
C THR A 829 2.72 15.02 -21.92
N PRO A 830 2.57 13.73 -22.28
CA PRO A 830 1.26 13.11 -22.46
C PRO A 830 0.58 12.79 -21.11
N GLY A 831 -0.74 12.92 -21.10
CA GLY A 831 -1.66 12.40 -20.09
C GLY A 831 -2.40 11.16 -20.60
N ASN A 832 -3.39 10.69 -19.85
CA ASN A 832 -4.14 9.49 -20.23
C ASN A 832 -5.06 9.73 -21.43
N HIS A 833 -5.50 10.96 -21.68
CA HIS A 833 -6.30 11.25 -22.87
C HIS A 833 -5.50 11.24 -24.17
N GLU A 834 -4.17 11.30 -24.10
CA GLU A 834 -3.27 11.09 -25.24
C GLU A 834 -3.17 9.62 -25.69
N ILE A 835 -3.72 8.66 -24.92
CA ILE A 835 -3.78 7.24 -25.31
C ILE A 835 -5.21 6.67 -25.41
N THR A 836 -6.24 7.40 -25.00
CA THR A 836 -7.64 6.92 -24.91
C THR A 836 -8.17 6.24 -26.19
N GLY A 837 -7.86 6.78 -27.37
CA GLY A 837 -8.35 6.26 -28.66
C GLY A 837 -7.53 5.11 -29.23
N SER A 838 -6.21 5.30 -29.35
CA SER A 838 -5.26 4.34 -29.94
C SER A 838 -4.83 3.22 -28.98
N GLY A 839 -4.94 3.46 -27.67
CA GLY A 839 -4.40 2.59 -26.63
C GLY A 839 -2.87 2.68 -26.47
N ASN A 840 -2.21 3.61 -27.18
CA ASN A 840 -0.78 3.86 -27.13
C ASN A 840 -0.45 5.28 -27.65
N LEU A 841 0.81 5.70 -27.56
CA LEU A 841 1.27 7.03 -27.98
C LEU A 841 1.69 7.16 -29.45
N ASP A 842 1.41 6.18 -30.31
CA ASP A 842 1.90 6.19 -31.71
C ASP A 842 1.44 7.46 -32.47
N ASN A 843 0.18 7.86 -32.30
CA ASN A 843 -0.39 9.05 -32.93
C ASN A 843 0.21 10.34 -32.36
N PHE A 844 0.46 10.38 -31.05
CA PHE A 844 1.09 11.51 -30.37
C PHE A 844 2.53 11.69 -30.88
N LEU A 845 3.33 10.61 -30.87
CA LEU A 845 4.73 10.62 -31.31
C LEU A 845 4.88 10.90 -32.80
N ALA A 846 3.88 10.59 -33.62
CA ALA A 846 3.88 10.94 -35.04
C ALA A 846 3.85 12.46 -35.29
N VAL A 847 3.29 13.24 -34.37
CA VAL A 847 3.18 14.70 -34.47
C VAL A 847 4.26 15.40 -33.64
N PHE A 848 4.40 15.06 -32.36
CA PHE A 848 5.27 15.78 -31.42
C PHE A 848 6.68 15.18 -31.26
N GLY A 849 6.90 13.93 -31.68
CA GLY A 849 8.20 13.28 -31.72
C GLY A 849 8.78 12.82 -30.37
N GLU A 850 8.53 13.56 -29.29
CA GLU A 850 9.06 13.32 -27.94
C GLU A 850 7.93 13.36 -26.91
N ASN A 851 7.92 12.42 -25.97
CA ASN A 851 6.96 12.33 -24.86
C ASN A 851 7.58 12.59 -23.48
N ARG A 852 8.91 12.71 -23.41
CA ARG A 852 9.68 12.93 -22.18
C ARG A 852 10.81 13.91 -22.45
N TYR A 853 11.22 14.63 -21.42
CA TYR A 853 12.26 15.64 -21.55
C TYR A 853 13.15 15.67 -20.30
N ASN A 854 14.45 15.88 -20.52
CA ASN A 854 15.42 16.12 -19.46
C ASN A 854 16.37 17.23 -19.91
N PHE A 855 16.27 18.41 -19.31
CA PHE A 855 17.05 19.57 -19.72
C PHE A 855 17.32 20.54 -18.56
N ASP A 856 18.41 21.29 -18.67
CA ASP A 856 18.78 22.31 -17.69
C ASP A 856 18.44 23.71 -18.22
N HIS A 857 17.81 24.52 -17.39
CA HIS A 857 17.50 25.92 -17.69
C HIS A 857 17.85 26.82 -16.51
N LYS A 858 18.80 27.73 -16.72
CA LYS A 858 19.23 28.75 -15.73
C LYS A 858 19.53 28.18 -14.32
N GLY A 859 20.15 27.00 -14.26
CA GLY A 859 20.52 26.33 -13.01
C GLY A 859 19.42 25.47 -12.40
N THR A 860 18.31 25.23 -13.10
CA THR A 860 17.28 24.28 -12.68
C THR A 860 17.18 23.15 -13.70
N ARG A 861 17.19 21.90 -13.22
CA ARG A 861 16.95 20.72 -14.05
C ARG A 861 15.46 20.43 -14.15
N PHE A 862 14.96 20.23 -15.35
CA PHE A 862 13.59 19.87 -15.67
C PHE A 862 13.53 18.41 -16.13
N ILE A 863 12.68 17.61 -15.49
CA ILE A 863 12.46 16.20 -15.83
C ILE A 863 10.97 15.99 -16.06
N LEU A 864 10.57 15.74 -17.30
CA LEU A 864 9.19 15.57 -17.72
C LEU A 864 8.96 14.09 -18.05
N LEU A 865 8.07 13.45 -17.30
CA LEU A 865 7.83 12.01 -17.31
C LEU A 865 6.46 11.66 -17.92
N ASP A 866 6.40 10.52 -18.58
CA ASP A 866 5.19 9.98 -19.19
C ASP A 866 4.45 9.09 -18.20
N SER A 867 3.29 9.57 -17.74
CA SER A 867 2.34 8.79 -16.91
C SER A 867 1.04 8.50 -17.64
N SER A 868 1.03 8.47 -18.98
CA SER A 868 -0.19 8.32 -19.78
C SER A 868 -1.01 7.06 -19.46
N THR A 869 -0.40 5.99 -18.96
CA THR A 869 -1.12 4.78 -18.53
C THR A 869 -1.63 4.83 -17.08
N GLY A 870 -1.45 5.96 -16.38
CA GLY A 870 -1.68 6.10 -14.93
C GLY A 870 -0.54 5.54 -14.07
N SER A 871 0.61 5.21 -14.66
CA SER A 871 1.81 4.73 -13.98
C SER A 871 3.05 4.95 -14.85
N PHE A 872 4.17 5.34 -14.23
CA PHE A 872 5.44 5.52 -14.95
C PHE A 872 6.00 4.18 -15.45
N ARG A 873 5.92 3.12 -14.63
CA ARG A 873 6.35 1.76 -14.97
C ARG A 873 5.64 1.21 -16.19
N THR A 874 4.33 1.36 -16.25
CA THR A 874 3.53 0.79 -17.35
C THR A 874 3.55 1.65 -18.62
N SER A 875 3.90 2.93 -18.50
CA SER A 875 4.18 3.81 -19.64
C SER A 875 5.54 3.47 -20.27
N ASP A 876 6.62 3.55 -19.47
CA ASP A 876 7.97 3.12 -19.82
C ASP A 876 8.84 3.02 -18.56
N PHE A 877 9.22 1.82 -18.14
CA PHE A 877 10.03 1.63 -16.93
C PHE A 877 11.42 2.28 -16.99
N ASP A 878 12.01 2.44 -18.19
CA ASP A 878 13.34 3.04 -18.31
C ASP A 878 13.37 4.50 -17.78
N GLN A 879 12.23 5.19 -17.79
CA GLN A 879 12.13 6.57 -17.31
C GLN A 879 12.37 6.72 -15.81
N LEU A 880 12.03 5.70 -15.00
CA LEU A 880 12.27 5.73 -13.56
C LEU A 880 13.77 5.66 -13.24
N ILE A 881 14.51 4.96 -14.10
CA ILE A 881 15.96 4.82 -13.97
C ILE A 881 16.63 6.11 -14.40
N GLU A 882 16.19 6.67 -15.53
CA GLU A 882 16.65 7.98 -16.00
C GLU A 882 16.34 9.09 -14.98
N LEU A 883 15.19 9.04 -14.32
CA LEU A 883 14.84 9.95 -13.22
C LEU A 883 15.85 9.83 -12.08
N ARG A 884 16.09 8.63 -11.55
CA ARG A 884 17.02 8.46 -10.43
C ARG A 884 18.44 8.88 -10.79
N GLU A 885 18.92 8.52 -11.98
CA GLU A 885 20.23 8.95 -12.50
C GLU A 885 20.30 10.49 -12.58
N SER A 886 19.24 11.13 -13.06
CA SER A 886 19.16 12.58 -13.20
C SER A 886 19.13 13.32 -11.87
N LEU A 887 18.45 12.75 -10.87
CA LEU A 887 18.43 13.28 -9.49
C LEU A 887 19.82 13.15 -8.84
N ASN A 888 20.46 11.99 -8.93
CA ASN A 888 21.81 11.78 -8.39
C ASN A 888 22.85 12.71 -9.04
N ASP A 889 22.80 12.87 -10.36
CA ASP A 889 23.66 13.81 -11.09
C ASP A 889 23.39 15.26 -10.67
N ALA A 890 22.10 15.66 -10.62
CA ALA A 890 21.72 17.01 -10.18
C ALA A 890 22.12 17.29 -8.73
N ALA A 891 22.11 16.30 -7.84
CA ALA A 891 22.48 16.48 -6.44
C ALA A 891 23.95 16.90 -6.31
N THR A 892 24.82 16.32 -7.12
CA THR A 892 26.27 16.54 -7.06
C THR A 892 26.79 17.61 -8.03
N ASP A 893 26.04 17.95 -9.08
CA ASP A 893 26.44 18.98 -10.04
C ASP A 893 26.30 20.41 -9.46
N PRO A 894 27.40 21.17 -9.28
CA PRO A 894 27.36 22.52 -8.72
C PRO A 894 26.74 23.58 -9.65
N SER A 895 26.49 23.25 -10.92
CA SER A 895 25.78 24.13 -11.86
C SER A 895 24.26 24.02 -11.73
N ILE A 896 23.77 22.98 -11.06
CA ILE A 896 22.36 22.75 -10.78
C ILE A 896 22.06 23.16 -9.33
N ASN A 897 21.07 24.04 -9.17
CA ASN A 897 20.58 24.55 -7.90
C ASN A 897 19.26 23.91 -7.49
N ASN A 898 18.43 23.49 -8.45
CA ASN A 898 17.09 22.97 -8.20
C ASN A 898 16.67 21.92 -9.24
N VAL A 899 15.66 21.12 -8.92
CA VAL A 899 14.99 20.18 -9.82
C VAL A 899 13.49 20.46 -9.86
N VAL A 900 12.88 20.36 -11.05
CA VAL A 900 11.43 20.37 -11.25
C VAL A 900 11.06 19.10 -12.00
N VAL A 901 10.21 18.28 -11.39
CA VAL A 901 9.69 17.05 -12.00
C VAL A 901 8.23 17.25 -12.40
N PHE A 902 7.88 16.79 -13.60
CA PHE A 902 6.51 16.78 -14.09
C PHE A 902 6.06 15.35 -14.36
N GLY A 903 4.82 15.06 -13.99
CA GLY A 903 4.04 13.95 -14.52
C GLY A 903 2.58 14.38 -14.60
N HIS A 904 1.81 13.84 -15.54
CA HIS A 904 0.40 14.25 -15.68
C HIS A 904 -0.43 13.87 -14.44
N HIS A 905 -0.33 12.61 -13.99
CA HIS A 905 -0.99 12.14 -12.77
C HIS A 905 -0.24 12.60 -11.50
N PRO A 906 -0.94 13.15 -10.48
CA PRO A 906 -0.36 13.39 -9.16
C PRO A 906 0.09 12.11 -8.45
N THR A 907 1.07 12.24 -7.56
CA THR A 907 1.43 11.17 -6.62
C THR A 907 0.32 10.95 -5.59
N SER A 908 -0.45 11.98 -5.22
CA SER A 908 -1.63 11.88 -4.34
C SER A 908 -2.75 12.77 -4.86
N ASP A 909 -3.97 12.25 -4.97
CA ASP A 909 -5.13 13.03 -5.41
C ASP A 909 -5.72 13.74 -4.18
N PRO A 910 -5.81 15.09 -4.19
CA PRO A 910 -6.32 15.86 -3.05
C PRO A 910 -7.83 15.70 -2.82
N LEU A 911 -8.54 15.04 -3.73
CA LEU A 911 -9.97 14.80 -3.62
C LEU A 911 -10.24 13.50 -2.85
N PRO A 912 -11.30 13.42 -2.02
CA PRO A 912 -11.63 12.22 -1.23
C PRO A 912 -11.80 10.92 -2.05
N THR A 913 -11.96 11.05 -3.36
CA THR A 913 -12.21 9.94 -4.28
C THR A 913 -10.94 9.19 -4.68
N ASN A 914 -9.78 9.84 -4.59
CA ASN A 914 -8.48 9.30 -4.97
C ASN A 914 -8.39 8.73 -6.41
N ASN A 915 -9.28 9.16 -7.31
CA ASN A 915 -9.41 8.59 -8.66
C ASN A 915 -8.36 9.13 -9.64
N SER A 916 -7.69 10.22 -9.29
CA SER A 916 -6.86 10.99 -10.22
C SER A 916 -5.36 10.84 -9.94
N GLN A 917 -4.95 9.95 -9.05
CA GLN A 917 -3.54 9.74 -8.70
C GLN A 917 -2.91 8.62 -9.50
N LEU A 918 -1.58 8.49 -9.38
CA LEU A 918 -0.87 7.30 -9.84
C LEU A 918 -1.53 6.02 -9.30
N SER A 919 -1.75 5.08 -10.20
CA SER A 919 -2.49 3.83 -9.93
C SER A 919 -1.74 2.86 -9.01
N ASP A 920 -0.42 2.96 -8.95
CA ASP A 920 0.46 2.18 -8.07
C ASP A 920 0.93 3.10 -6.91
N ARG A 921 0.41 2.88 -5.70
CA ARG A 921 0.70 3.73 -4.53
C ARG A 921 2.16 3.67 -4.10
N LYS A 922 2.79 2.51 -4.22
CA LYS A 922 4.21 2.35 -3.90
C LYS A 922 5.09 3.02 -4.95
N GLU A 923 4.64 3.05 -6.21
CA GLU A 923 5.32 3.86 -7.23
C GLU A 923 5.26 5.34 -6.87
N ALA A 924 4.11 5.85 -6.40
CA ALA A 924 3.99 7.22 -5.92
C ALA A 924 4.93 7.51 -4.75
N GLU A 925 4.94 6.65 -3.72
CA GLU A 925 5.82 6.74 -2.56
C GLU A 925 7.30 6.69 -2.94
N LEU A 926 7.68 5.88 -3.94
CA LEU A 926 9.04 5.82 -4.46
C LEU A 926 9.49 7.16 -5.05
N ILE A 927 8.62 7.83 -5.82
CA ILE A 927 8.89 9.17 -6.35
C ILE A 927 9.00 10.18 -5.21
N GLU A 928 8.12 10.10 -4.22
CA GLU A 928 8.13 10.97 -3.06
C GLU A 928 9.44 10.87 -2.28
N ASN A 929 9.82 9.64 -1.94
CA ASN A 929 11.07 9.31 -1.26
C ASN A 929 12.30 9.79 -2.06
N TRP A 930 12.34 9.63 -3.38
CA TRP A 930 13.48 10.08 -4.18
C TRP A 930 13.62 11.60 -4.27
N LEU A 931 12.52 12.33 -4.29
CA LEU A 931 12.58 13.79 -4.28
C LEU A 931 12.98 14.34 -2.91
N THR A 932 12.61 13.66 -1.83
CA THR A 932 13.09 13.94 -0.47
C THR A 932 14.57 13.59 -0.32
N ASP A 933 14.99 12.37 -0.70
CA ASP A 933 16.39 11.93 -0.73
C ASP A 933 17.27 12.91 -1.50
N PHE A 934 16.80 13.39 -2.67
CA PHE A 934 17.53 14.37 -3.47
C PHE A 934 17.85 15.63 -2.66
N ARG A 935 16.90 16.13 -1.86
CA ARG A 935 17.11 17.32 -1.03
C ARG A 935 18.12 17.07 0.06
N GLU A 936 18.02 15.92 0.73
CA GLU A 936 18.94 15.52 1.79
C GLU A 936 20.37 15.34 1.24
N MET A 937 20.53 14.57 0.16
CA MET A 937 21.82 14.31 -0.50
C MET A 937 22.49 15.56 -1.07
N SER A 938 21.69 16.52 -1.53
CA SER A 938 22.18 17.76 -2.15
C SER A 938 22.45 18.89 -1.15
N GLU A 939 22.30 18.61 0.16
CA GLU A 939 22.40 19.60 1.24
C GLU A 939 21.42 20.78 1.07
N GLY A 940 20.26 20.52 0.45
CA GLY A 940 19.15 21.47 0.35
C GLY A 940 18.92 22.14 -0.99
N LYS A 941 19.19 21.49 -2.13
CA LYS A 941 18.68 21.99 -3.41
C LYS A 941 17.15 21.92 -3.45
N GLY A 942 16.52 22.88 -4.14
CA GLY A 942 15.06 22.87 -4.28
C GLY A 942 14.57 21.71 -5.15
N SER A 943 13.48 21.06 -4.76
CA SER A 943 12.75 20.12 -5.60
C SER A 943 11.25 20.38 -5.50
N ILE A 944 10.50 20.10 -6.57
CA ILE A 944 9.04 20.19 -6.67
C ILE A 944 8.54 19.17 -7.70
N TYR A 945 7.36 18.60 -7.45
CA TYR A 945 6.61 17.81 -8.43
C TYR A 945 5.36 18.57 -8.88
N ILE A 946 5.11 18.65 -10.18
CA ILE A 946 3.98 19.38 -10.77
C ILE A 946 3.13 18.42 -11.62
N SER A 947 1.84 18.36 -11.35
CA SER A 947 0.85 17.49 -12.01
C SER A 947 -0.44 18.19 -12.41
N GLY A 948 -1.28 17.50 -13.19
CA GLY A 948 -2.64 17.92 -13.58
C GLY A 948 -3.68 16.87 -13.18
N HIS A 949 -4.56 16.48 -14.10
CA HIS A 949 -5.48 15.34 -14.05
C HIS A 949 -6.62 15.40 -12.99
N ALA A 950 -6.35 15.82 -11.75
CA ALA A 950 -7.37 15.92 -10.70
C ALA A 950 -8.31 17.13 -10.86
N HIS A 951 -8.01 18.01 -11.83
CA HIS A 951 -8.77 19.23 -12.15
C HIS A 951 -9.14 20.07 -10.92
N THR A 952 -8.23 20.15 -9.96
CA THR A 952 -8.36 20.99 -8.79
C THR A 952 -6.98 21.56 -8.46
N VAL A 953 -6.90 22.87 -8.23
CA VAL A 953 -5.63 23.47 -7.81
C VAL A 953 -5.37 23.08 -6.37
N ASN A 954 -4.29 22.34 -6.14
CA ASN A 954 -3.86 21.95 -4.80
C ASN A 954 -2.36 22.04 -4.68
N LEU A 955 -1.88 22.38 -3.48
CA LEU A 955 -0.48 22.28 -3.14
C LEU A 955 -0.38 21.60 -1.77
N GLU A 956 0.37 20.52 -1.74
CA GLU A 956 0.73 19.81 -0.52
C GLU A 956 2.25 19.77 -0.38
N ARG A 957 2.77 19.67 0.84
CA ARG A 957 4.16 19.35 1.09
C ARG A 957 4.25 17.96 1.70
N VAL A 958 5.02 17.09 1.06
CA VAL A 958 5.28 15.72 1.52
C VAL A 958 6.78 15.63 1.80
N GLU A 959 7.14 15.41 3.06
CA GLU A 959 8.53 15.16 3.47
C GLU A 959 9.49 16.24 2.94
N GLY A 960 9.10 17.51 3.11
CA GLY A 960 9.84 18.69 2.67
C GLY A 960 9.51 19.16 1.25
N VAL A 961 9.09 18.27 0.34
CA VAL A 961 8.94 18.54 -1.09
C VAL A 961 7.51 19.04 -1.41
N PRO A 962 7.33 20.15 -2.14
CA PRO A 962 6.02 20.56 -2.61
C PRO A 962 5.54 19.71 -3.80
N TYR A 963 4.26 19.30 -3.77
CA TYR A 963 3.53 18.60 -4.82
C TYR A 963 2.35 19.47 -5.23
N MET A 964 2.39 20.00 -6.45
CA MET A 964 1.37 20.93 -6.94
C MET A 964 0.53 20.30 -8.05
N VAL A 965 -0.78 20.21 -7.83
CA VAL A 965 -1.76 19.96 -8.88
C VAL A 965 -2.16 21.30 -9.50
N VAL A 966 -1.95 21.46 -10.79
CA VAL A 966 -2.33 22.64 -11.56
C VAL A 966 -3.80 22.58 -11.99
N GLY A 967 -4.42 23.74 -12.14
CA GLY A 967 -5.81 23.85 -12.57
C GLY A 967 -6.04 23.41 -14.02
N SER A 968 -7.27 23.00 -14.31
CA SER A 968 -7.68 22.65 -15.67
C SER A 968 -7.95 23.91 -16.51
N ALA A 969 -7.49 23.89 -17.76
CA ALA A 969 -7.70 24.98 -18.72
C ALA A 969 -8.79 24.68 -19.77
N GLY A 970 -9.69 23.72 -19.50
CA GLY A 970 -10.83 23.50 -20.38
C GLY A 970 -11.83 22.45 -19.92
N LYS A 971 -11.38 21.38 -19.28
CA LYS A 971 -12.26 20.35 -18.74
C LYS A 971 -12.83 20.78 -17.37
N ALA A 972 -14.06 20.37 -17.10
CA ALA A 972 -14.76 20.76 -15.88
C ALA A 972 -13.96 20.34 -14.62
N PRO A 973 -13.80 21.24 -13.63
CA PRO A 973 -13.19 20.92 -12.35
C PRO A 973 -13.90 19.77 -11.65
N TYR A 974 -13.13 18.92 -10.96
CA TYR A 974 -13.66 17.83 -10.13
C TYR A 974 -13.81 18.25 -8.67
N GLY A 975 -12.92 19.13 -8.19
CA GLY A 975 -12.97 19.69 -6.84
C GLY A 975 -14.09 20.71 -6.65
N SER A 976 -14.41 21.00 -5.38
CA SER A 976 -15.35 22.07 -5.05
C SER A 976 -14.75 23.44 -5.36
N PRO A 977 -15.57 24.45 -5.73
CA PRO A 977 -15.08 25.81 -5.98
C PRO A 977 -14.29 26.42 -4.81
N GLU A 978 -14.63 26.06 -3.58
CA GLU A 978 -13.95 26.51 -2.36
C GLU A 978 -12.53 25.96 -2.21
N ASN A 979 -12.24 24.79 -2.80
CA ASN A 979 -11.01 24.02 -2.62
C ASN A 979 -10.27 23.79 -3.95
N GLY A 980 -10.12 24.85 -4.76
CA GLY A 980 -9.32 24.80 -6.00
C GLY A 980 -10.06 24.34 -7.26
N GLY A 981 -11.37 24.06 -7.17
CA GLY A 981 -12.21 23.62 -8.28
C GLY A 981 -12.65 24.73 -9.23
N PHE A 982 -11.71 25.30 -9.99
CA PHE A 982 -11.97 26.35 -10.99
C PHE A 982 -11.02 26.24 -12.19
N TYR A 983 -11.36 26.87 -13.31
CA TYR A 983 -10.50 26.87 -14.50
C TYR A 983 -9.32 27.83 -14.35
N ALA A 984 -8.10 27.37 -14.60
CA ALA A 984 -6.91 28.19 -14.46
C ALA A 984 -5.74 27.68 -15.33
N TRP A 985 -4.77 28.57 -15.55
CA TRP A 985 -3.42 28.20 -15.96
C TRP A 985 -2.43 28.77 -14.94
N ASN A 986 -1.18 28.32 -14.96
CA ASN A 986 -0.23 28.62 -13.87
C ASN A 986 1.06 29.22 -14.41
N MET A 987 1.54 30.28 -13.76
CA MET A 987 2.87 30.86 -14.02
C MET A 987 3.78 30.55 -12.84
N PHE A 988 4.97 30.05 -13.12
CA PHE A 988 6.00 29.81 -12.10
C PHE A 988 7.15 30.79 -12.29
N GLY A 989 7.69 31.31 -11.19
CA GLY A 989 8.92 32.10 -11.20
C GLY A 989 9.97 31.49 -10.28
N VAL A 990 11.15 31.27 -10.85
CA VAL A 990 12.28 30.63 -10.20
C VAL A 990 13.38 31.67 -9.96
N ASP A 991 13.90 31.70 -8.73
CA ASP A 991 15.12 32.46 -8.40
C ASP A 991 16.34 31.66 -8.88
N PRO A 992 17.13 32.17 -9.85
CA PRO A 992 18.33 31.49 -10.34
C PRO A 992 19.52 31.60 -9.39
N THR A 993 19.43 32.43 -8.34
CA THR A 993 20.51 32.62 -7.36
C THR A 993 20.51 31.44 -6.39
N PRO A 994 21.64 30.73 -6.21
CA PRO A 994 21.75 29.71 -5.16
C PRO A 994 21.41 30.36 -3.82
N ILE A 995 20.51 29.78 -3.03
CA ILE A 995 20.21 30.25 -1.67
C ILE A 995 21.36 29.76 -0.78
N PRO A 996 22.39 30.56 -0.47
CA PRO A 996 23.73 30.02 -0.22
C PRO A 996 23.94 29.24 1.10
N ASP A 997 22.92 29.07 1.97
CA ASP A 997 23.10 28.53 3.33
C ASP A 997 21.86 27.83 3.99
N LYS A 998 20.69 27.60 3.33
CA LYS A 998 19.40 27.46 4.10
C LYS A 998 18.27 26.52 3.61
N ALA A 999 18.56 25.33 3.09
CA ALA A 999 17.51 24.35 2.79
C ALA A 999 17.86 22.92 3.21
N ALA A 1000 18.69 22.76 4.24
CA ALA A 1000 19.13 21.45 4.72
C ALA A 1000 18.03 20.77 5.58
N GLY A 1001 17.12 20.09 4.88
CA GLY A 1001 16.18 19.08 5.40
C GLY A 1001 15.48 19.36 6.75
N PRO A 1002 14.86 18.35 7.35
CA PRO A 1002 14.33 18.46 8.71
C PRO A 1002 15.47 18.54 9.75
N GLU A 1003 16.61 17.90 9.47
CA GLU A 1003 17.76 17.82 10.36
C GLU A 1003 18.40 19.17 10.70
N HIS A 1004 18.25 20.20 9.86
CA HIS A 1004 18.83 21.54 10.08
C HIS A 1004 17.76 22.64 10.03
N ALA A 1005 16.48 22.30 10.20
CA ALA A 1005 15.36 23.21 10.39
C ALA A 1005 15.48 23.98 11.71
N ALA A 1006 16.46 24.88 11.82
CA ALA A 1006 16.61 25.76 12.98
C ALA A 1006 15.52 26.84 12.96
N ASP A 1007 14.95 27.12 14.14
CA ASP A 1007 14.03 28.24 14.52
C ASP A 1007 14.36 29.65 13.96
N ASN A 1008 15.50 29.81 13.29
CA ASN A 1008 16.00 31.08 12.78
C ASN A 1008 16.44 31.00 11.32
N SER A 1009 15.78 30.21 10.47
CA SER A 1009 15.85 30.50 9.04
C SER A 1009 15.34 31.93 8.85
N LYS A 1010 16.26 32.88 8.62
CA LYS A 1010 15.93 34.31 8.38
C LYS A 1010 15.13 34.54 7.08
N VAL A 1011 14.60 33.48 6.50
CA VAL A 1011 13.89 33.43 5.23
C VAL A 1011 12.40 33.50 5.51
N LYS A 1012 11.93 34.67 5.92
CA LYS A 1012 10.50 34.96 5.88
C LYS A 1012 10.22 35.53 4.50
N GLY A 1013 9.71 34.69 3.58
CA GLY A 1013 9.25 35.11 2.25
C GLY A 1013 10.23 35.00 1.08
N THR A 1014 11.13 34.02 1.02
CA THR A 1014 11.88 33.72 -0.23
C THR A 1014 11.89 32.22 -0.52
N GLU A 1015 10.83 31.70 -1.13
CA GLU A 1015 10.84 30.38 -1.77
C GLU A 1015 11.72 30.42 -3.02
N TRP A 1016 12.47 29.36 -3.34
CA TRP A 1016 13.27 29.30 -4.57
C TRP A 1016 12.37 29.28 -5.83
N ILE A 1017 11.16 28.75 -5.70
CA ILE A 1017 10.10 28.75 -6.71
C ILE A 1017 8.82 29.34 -6.11
N GLN A 1018 8.09 30.11 -6.91
CA GLN A 1018 6.76 30.59 -6.56
C GLN A 1018 5.82 30.42 -7.74
N ALA A 1019 4.53 30.27 -7.46
CA ALA A 1019 3.48 30.11 -8.46
C ALA A 1019 2.45 31.25 -8.34
N GLU A 1020 1.98 31.70 -9.50
CA GLU A 1020 0.74 32.45 -9.65
C GLU A 1020 -0.30 31.54 -10.29
N VAL A 1021 -1.35 31.23 -9.54
CA VAL A 1021 -2.52 30.52 -10.06
C VAL A 1021 -3.40 31.57 -10.72
N ARG A 1022 -3.55 31.50 -12.05
CA ARG A 1022 -4.22 32.51 -12.87
C ARG A 1022 -5.58 32.00 -13.35
N PRO A 1023 -6.69 32.31 -12.66
CA PRO A 1023 -8.01 31.81 -13.05
C PRO A 1023 -8.49 32.47 -14.36
N LEU A 1024 -9.26 31.73 -15.15
CA LEU A 1024 -9.90 32.25 -16.36
C LEU A 1024 -11.20 32.99 -16.00
N LEU A 1025 -11.12 34.31 -15.82
CA LEU A 1025 -12.22 35.12 -15.28
C LEU A 1025 -13.00 35.85 -16.38
N GLU A 1026 -14.34 35.78 -16.32
CA GLU A 1026 -15.24 36.67 -17.06
C GLU A 1026 -15.43 38.00 -16.31
N SER A 1027 -15.53 37.95 -14.98
CA SER A 1027 -15.68 39.12 -14.11
C SER A 1027 -15.40 38.79 -12.63
N ILE A 1028 -15.35 39.83 -11.79
CA ILE A 1028 -15.23 39.73 -10.33
C ILE A 1028 -16.39 40.49 -9.68
N THR A 1029 -17.00 39.92 -8.65
CA THR A 1029 -17.86 40.63 -7.70
C THR A 1029 -17.12 40.83 -6.38
N LEU A 1030 -17.14 42.05 -5.85
CA LEU A 1030 -16.62 42.37 -4.52
C LEU A 1030 -17.79 42.68 -3.58
N ASP A 1031 -17.95 41.87 -2.52
CA ASP A 1031 -18.91 42.13 -1.45
C ASP A 1031 -18.26 43.06 -0.42
N ALA A 1032 -18.55 44.35 -0.55
CA ALA A 1032 -18.10 45.41 0.33
C ALA A 1032 -19.28 46.36 0.65
N PRO A 1033 -19.39 46.87 1.89
CA PRO A 1033 -20.44 47.81 2.25
C PRO A 1033 -20.23 49.18 1.60
N GLU A 1034 -21.32 49.84 1.21
CA GLU A 1034 -21.25 51.20 0.65
C GLU A 1034 -20.77 52.24 1.69
N ALA A 1035 -21.03 52.00 2.98
CA ALA A 1035 -20.63 52.89 4.07
C ALA A 1035 -20.33 52.12 5.38
N LEU A 1036 -19.43 52.70 6.19
CA LEU A 1036 -19.01 52.21 7.51
C LEU A 1036 -19.00 53.36 8.52
N THR A 1037 -19.10 53.06 9.81
CA THR A 1037 -18.82 54.04 10.88
C THR A 1037 -17.41 53.82 11.40
N ALA A 1038 -16.72 54.90 11.81
CA ALA A 1038 -15.43 54.76 12.49
C ALA A 1038 -15.54 53.83 13.74
N GLY A 1039 -14.77 52.75 13.74
CA GLY A 1039 -14.80 51.67 14.74
C GLY A 1039 -15.39 50.35 14.24
N ASP A 1040 -16.08 50.36 13.10
CA ASP A 1040 -16.64 49.14 12.50
C ASP A 1040 -15.53 48.20 11.99
N ILE A 1041 -15.80 46.91 12.08
CA ILE A 1041 -14.99 45.83 11.52
C ILE A 1041 -15.93 45.01 10.63
N VAL A 1042 -15.58 44.86 9.35
CA VAL A 1042 -16.36 44.07 8.39
C VAL A 1042 -15.44 43.11 7.65
N GLN A 1043 -15.96 41.94 7.32
CA GLN A 1043 -15.26 40.99 6.47
C GLN A 1043 -15.61 41.27 5.01
N LEU A 1044 -14.59 41.43 4.17
CA LEU A 1044 -14.75 41.55 2.73
C LEU A 1044 -14.65 40.17 2.09
N SER A 1045 -15.43 39.94 1.04
CA SER A 1045 -15.30 38.73 0.24
C SER A 1045 -15.38 39.07 -1.25
N ALA A 1046 -14.73 38.27 -2.08
CA ALA A 1046 -14.76 38.44 -3.52
C ALA A 1046 -15.05 37.11 -4.21
N THR A 1047 -15.84 37.17 -5.29
CA THR A 1047 -16.26 36.00 -6.07
C THR A 1047 -15.80 36.17 -7.51
N GLY A 1048 -15.10 35.17 -8.02
CA GLY A 1048 -14.71 35.06 -9.42
C GLY A 1048 -15.80 34.37 -10.22
N HIS A 1049 -16.10 34.91 -11.40
CA HIS A 1049 -17.10 34.36 -12.32
C HIS A 1049 -16.41 33.82 -13.56
N GLN A 1050 -16.71 32.58 -13.93
CA GLN A 1050 -16.14 31.92 -15.11
C GLN A 1050 -17.20 31.44 -16.09
N GLN A 1051 -16.75 31.07 -17.29
CA GLN A 1051 -17.60 30.50 -18.32
C GLN A 1051 -18.41 29.30 -17.79
N GLY A 1052 -19.67 29.22 -18.21
CA GLY A 1052 -20.57 28.13 -17.78
C GLY A 1052 -21.29 28.42 -16.46
N GLY A 1053 -21.10 29.61 -15.87
CA GLY A 1053 -21.74 30.02 -14.62
C GLY A 1053 -21.07 29.43 -13.38
N LEU A 1054 -19.80 29.05 -13.47
CA LEU A 1054 -19.01 28.62 -12.32
C LEU A 1054 -18.59 29.86 -11.53
N GLU A 1055 -18.94 29.87 -10.24
CA GLU A 1055 -18.57 30.91 -9.28
C GLU A 1055 -17.69 30.28 -8.19
N PHE A 1056 -16.63 30.98 -7.79
CA PHE A 1056 -15.71 30.52 -6.75
C PHE A 1056 -15.17 31.70 -5.92
N PRO A 1057 -14.79 31.49 -4.65
CA PRO A 1057 -14.19 32.54 -3.85
C PRO A 1057 -12.80 32.92 -4.38
N LEU A 1058 -12.54 34.22 -4.55
CA LEU A 1058 -11.23 34.72 -4.93
C LEU A 1058 -10.34 34.86 -3.68
N ARG A 1059 -9.74 33.73 -3.32
CA ARG A 1059 -8.75 33.55 -2.26
C ARG A 1059 -7.85 32.37 -2.62
N TYR A 1060 -6.84 32.09 -1.81
CA TYR A 1060 -6.04 30.87 -1.94
C TYR A 1060 -6.94 29.64 -2.20
N PRO A 1061 -6.61 28.77 -3.19
CA PRO A 1061 -5.35 28.76 -3.95
C PRO A 1061 -5.31 29.69 -5.17
N ALA A 1062 -6.37 30.44 -5.52
CA ALA A 1062 -6.29 31.45 -6.57
C ALA A 1062 -5.38 32.61 -6.13
N SER A 1063 -4.48 33.06 -7.02
CA SER A 1063 -3.65 34.25 -6.71
C SER A 1063 -4.47 35.51 -6.82
N VAL A 1064 -4.52 36.27 -5.72
CA VAL A 1064 -5.27 37.54 -5.63
C VAL A 1064 -4.39 38.65 -5.08
N ILE A 1065 -4.66 39.89 -5.51
CA ILE A 1065 -3.99 41.08 -5.02
C ILE A 1065 -5.04 42.06 -4.52
N TRP A 1066 -5.00 42.34 -3.22
CA TRP A 1066 -5.76 43.41 -2.60
C TRP A 1066 -4.96 44.70 -2.57
N GLU A 1067 -5.54 45.76 -3.10
CA GLU A 1067 -5.02 47.12 -3.08
C GLU A 1067 -6.06 48.06 -2.48
N ALA A 1068 -5.63 49.22 -1.99
CA ALA A 1068 -6.54 50.23 -1.47
C ALA A 1068 -6.04 51.65 -1.72
N SER A 1069 -6.90 52.65 -1.50
CA SER A 1069 -6.51 54.06 -1.54
C SER A 1069 -5.42 54.37 -0.50
N GLU A 1070 -4.59 55.40 -0.74
CA GLU A 1070 -3.40 55.71 0.10
C GLU A 1070 -3.70 55.93 1.59
N ASN A 1071 -4.95 56.23 1.96
CA ASN A 1071 -5.41 56.39 3.33
C ASN A 1071 -5.85 55.07 3.99
N VAL A 1072 -5.71 53.92 3.33
CA VAL A 1072 -5.93 52.59 3.91
C VAL A 1072 -4.60 51.85 3.95
N PHE A 1073 -4.29 51.22 5.08
CA PHE A 1073 -3.16 50.30 5.15
C PHE A 1073 -3.63 48.89 4.82
N VAL A 1074 -3.01 48.26 3.82
CA VAL A 1074 -3.23 46.86 3.46
C VAL A 1074 -2.04 46.03 3.94
N GLY A 1075 -2.30 44.95 4.68
CA GLY A 1075 -1.27 44.00 5.11
C GLY A 1075 -1.65 43.29 6.40
N THR A 1076 -0.72 42.56 7.01
CA THR A 1076 -1.04 41.65 8.13
C THR A 1076 -0.13 41.82 9.35
N GLY A 1077 -0.52 41.21 10.46
CA GLY A 1077 0.33 41.00 11.65
C GLY A 1077 0.89 42.28 12.29
N SER A 1078 2.16 42.26 12.71
CA SER A 1078 2.75 43.37 13.47
C SER A 1078 2.83 44.70 12.70
N LYS A 1079 2.85 44.67 11.37
CA LYS A 1079 2.81 45.88 10.54
C LYS A 1079 1.42 46.51 10.57
N LEU A 1080 0.37 45.68 10.48
CA LEU A 1080 -1.02 46.10 10.60
C LEU A 1080 -1.30 46.77 11.95
N VAL A 1081 -0.88 46.14 13.06
CA VAL A 1081 -1.02 46.71 14.41
C VAL A 1081 -0.28 48.05 14.56
N LYS A 1082 0.90 48.20 13.94
CA LYS A 1082 1.62 49.47 13.93
C LYS A 1082 0.90 50.53 13.09
N ALA A 1083 0.32 50.15 11.96
CA ALA A 1083 -0.44 51.04 11.10
C ALA A 1083 -1.68 51.57 11.82
N GLU A 1084 -2.43 50.69 12.49
CA GLU A 1084 -3.59 51.02 13.32
C GLU A 1084 -3.24 52.10 14.36
N ASN A 1085 -2.17 51.87 15.13
CA ASN A 1085 -1.74 52.77 16.20
C ASN A 1085 -1.08 54.07 15.70
N SER A 1086 -0.80 54.21 14.41
CA SER A 1086 -0.08 55.36 13.87
C SER A 1086 -0.93 56.61 13.72
N GLY A 1087 -2.26 56.46 13.67
CA GLY A 1087 -3.21 57.55 13.37
C GLY A 1087 -3.08 58.14 11.96
N LYS A 1088 -2.34 57.47 11.05
CA LYS A 1088 -2.11 57.94 9.67
C LYS A 1088 -3.18 57.48 8.67
N TYR A 1089 -3.84 56.37 8.95
CA TYR A 1089 -4.77 55.71 8.04
C TYR A 1089 -6.20 55.90 8.53
N ALA A 1090 -7.13 56.04 7.59
CA ALA A 1090 -8.57 56.09 7.83
C ALA A 1090 -9.18 54.69 8.01
N ALA A 1091 -8.54 53.65 7.47
CA ALA A 1091 -8.87 52.24 7.70
C ALA A 1091 -7.62 51.36 7.62
N ILE A 1092 -7.74 50.14 8.10
CA ILE A 1092 -6.74 49.08 7.93
C ILE A 1092 -7.44 47.82 7.41
N PHE A 1093 -6.81 47.10 6.49
CA PHE A 1093 -7.33 45.88 5.90
C PHE A 1093 -6.33 44.73 6.14
N ASP A 1094 -6.78 43.72 6.88
CA ASP A 1094 -6.01 42.49 7.13
C ASP A 1094 -6.21 41.51 5.99
N THR A 1095 -5.17 41.30 5.18
CA THR A 1095 -5.24 40.37 4.04
C THR A 1095 -5.17 38.89 4.43
N ALA A 1096 -4.94 38.55 5.70
CA ALA A 1096 -5.01 37.16 6.18
C ALA A 1096 -6.45 36.76 6.56
N THR A 1097 -7.20 37.69 7.16
CA THR A 1097 -8.59 37.44 7.61
C THR A 1097 -9.64 38.07 6.69
N ASN A 1098 -9.21 38.88 5.72
CA ASN A 1098 -10.04 39.76 4.91
C ASN A 1098 -10.90 40.73 5.74
N GLU A 1099 -10.41 41.15 6.91
CA GLU A 1099 -11.11 42.10 7.78
C GLU A 1099 -10.69 43.54 7.48
N LEU A 1100 -11.67 44.38 7.15
CA LEU A 1100 -11.53 45.83 7.04
C LEU A 1100 -12.01 46.50 8.32
N LYS A 1101 -11.11 47.25 8.98
CA LYS A 1101 -11.42 48.04 10.16
C LYS A 1101 -11.37 49.53 9.86
N ALA A 1102 -12.50 50.20 10.06
CA ALA A 1102 -12.63 51.64 9.92
C ALA A 1102 -12.07 52.36 11.16
N LEU A 1103 -11.18 53.35 10.96
CA LEU A 1103 -10.52 54.08 12.04
C LEU A 1103 -10.95 55.55 12.14
N ALA A 1104 -11.22 56.20 11.00
CA ALA A 1104 -11.63 57.60 10.96
C ALA A 1104 -12.43 57.93 9.69
N ALA A 1105 -13.27 58.96 9.79
CA ALA A 1105 -14.11 59.40 8.68
C ALA A 1105 -13.29 59.82 7.45
N ALA A 1106 -13.55 59.16 6.32
CA ALA A 1106 -12.89 59.39 5.04
C ALA A 1106 -13.63 58.64 3.92
N GLU A 1107 -13.38 59.02 2.66
CA GLU A 1107 -13.64 58.15 1.52
C GLU A 1107 -12.44 57.22 1.33
N ILE A 1108 -12.69 55.93 1.20
CA ILE A 1108 -11.67 54.93 0.86
C ILE A 1108 -12.10 54.14 -0.37
N SER A 1109 -11.15 53.50 -1.04
CA SER A 1109 -11.44 52.50 -2.08
C SER A 1109 -10.69 51.21 -1.80
N ILE A 1110 -11.35 50.08 -2.01
CA ILE A 1110 -10.73 48.74 -2.00
C ILE A 1110 -10.79 48.19 -3.42
N LYS A 1111 -9.66 47.65 -3.88
CA LYS A 1111 -9.51 47.02 -5.18
C LYS A 1111 -9.04 45.59 -4.99
N ILE A 1112 -9.63 44.66 -5.73
CA ILE A 1112 -9.10 43.31 -5.88
C ILE A 1112 -8.76 43.06 -7.34
N THR A 1113 -7.60 42.46 -7.57
CA THR A 1113 -7.13 42.03 -8.90
C THR A 1113 -6.82 40.54 -8.83
N SER A 1114 -7.26 39.78 -9.84
CA SER A 1114 -6.84 38.40 -10.06
C SER A 1114 -6.72 38.15 -11.55
N ASN A 1115 -5.58 37.59 -11.95
CA ASN A 1115 -5.19 37.45 -13.35
C ASN A 1115 -5.38 38.76 -14.15
N ASN A 1116 -6.28 38.79 -15.13
CA ASN A 1116 -6.55 39.94 -16.00
C ASN A 1116 -7.83 40.71 -15.61
N ALA A 1117 -8.49 40.35 -14.51
CA ALA A 1117 -9.72 40.99 -14.03
C ALA A 1117 -9.46 41.79 -12.75
N GLU A 1118 -10.13 42.94 -12.63
CA GLU A 1118 -10.10 43.79 -11.44
C GLU A 1118 -11.48 44.40 -11.16
N VAL A 1119 -11.77 44.64 -9.88
CA VAL A 1119 -12.94 45.41 -9.44
C VAL A 1119 -12.53 46.35 -8.31
N ILE A 1120 -13.13 47.54 -8.28
CA ILE A 1120 -12.86 48.59 -7.29
C ILE A 1120 -14.18 49.04 -6.69
N GLU A 1121 -14.29 48.99 -5.37
CA GLU A 1121 -15.43 49.53 -4.61
C GLU A 1121 -15.00 50.73 -3.77
N ASN A 1122 -15.87 51.74 -3.68
CA ASN A 1122 -15.67 52.92 -2.85
C ASN A 1122 -16.53 52.81 -1.60
N ILE A 1123 -15.94 53.05 -0.43
CA ILE A 1123 -16.59 52.95 0.87
C ILE A 1123 -16.48 54.29 1.58
N THR A 1124 -17.62 54.84 2.01
CA THR A 1124 -17.65 56.05 2.82
C THR A 1124 -17.58 55.70 4.31
N ILE A 1125 -16.56 56.18 5.03
CA ILE A 1125 -16.48 56.07 6.49
C ILE A 1125 -17.05 57.34 7.12
N GLU A 1126 -18.12 57.21 7.90
CA GLU A 1126 -18.83 58.30 8.60
C GLU A 1126 -18.25 58.64 9.99
#